data_AF-A0A6P8GN95-F1
#
_entry.id   AF-A0A6P8GN95-F1
#
_cell.length_a   1.000
_cell.length_b   1.000
_cell.length_c   1.000
_cell.angle_alpha   90.00
_cell.angle_beta   90.00
_cell.angle_gamma   90.00
#
_symmetry.space_group_name_H-M   'P 1'
#
loop_
_entity.id
_entity.type
_entity.pdbx_description
1 polymer ?
#
loop_
_entity_poly.entity_id
_entity_poly.type
_entity_poly.pdbx_seq_one_letter_code
_entity_poly.pdbx_strand_id
1 'polypeptide(L)'
;MEFACSHIVCNWTSGTMVTGLSSSLPGATSDPTTCPPLPRPRSVCDHDYDNRISVIPKAARALVPPPVPPRHFDSPAPKQPHATSDPPPVPPRGMEGSGESPIKANVNVLLINVGQLVDISKASGIQSNQKPVYCERCRAVMSAVSNSQNRQNTNGVWCCEFCGTENHLSGPGMLSRHPHLLLQRPCPGRDVLYVNEELDADYENLEDMLVVFCVDVSGSMSVTSEIAPGNAMRSPTYVSRLQGVQDALHKALSSLLQKSPHRRVALVTFNDEVTVYGDGTAVPVTVKDWALLDYDHLRERGETHSTPHCIAESLPSLTKRVKELREHGATALGPAALVSVAMASQYPGSKVIICTDGCANIGLGQLEQEQSHSPAPSPYFYSQLANYATEKGVIVSVMTFEGEDCRLAEVGRLADLTGGRVNIVNIGTVATEIQSALADNIMATGVMATLLAPDGVYFPFEDDEAHKLLREIGNVTEGFEITFQFAVKPDQVESFQRRDRIPFQLQLDFRTRDLQKVTRVITQQRRVTTSSWVWAGSLNMGVLGVHCAQLCARLTMEGRVLEAQNQLRAQQDLLKDISKQRPSPREESVYGNWINTMSMICEDLTTDNKESRETKDLHDPPSSPVTDLSDEAAKVVYQMKRAKSVASTKRTAEASKS
;
A
#
# COMPACT_ATOMS: atom_id res chain seq x y z
N MET A 1 -4.75 -4.24 11.27
CA MET A 1 -5.46 -5.27 10.50
C MET A 1 -6.96 -5.13 10.73
N GLU A 2 -7.65 -4.60 9.73
CA GLU A 2 -9.10 -4.45 9.67
C GLU A 2 -9.61 -5.19 8.41
N PHE A 3 -10.79 -5.80 8.45
CA PHE A 3 -11.30 -6.60 7.33
C PHE A 3 -12.60 -5.97 6.80
N ALA A 4 -12.78 -5.99 5.49
CA ALA A 4 -14.01 -5.52 4.84
C ALA A 4 -15.26 -6.30 5.26
N CYS A 5 -15.11 -7.58 5.60
CA CYS A 5 -16.16 -8.39 6.18
C CYS A 5 -15.73 -8.97 7.54
N SER A 6 -16.68 -9.13 8.45
CA SER A 6 -16.45 -9.79 9.75
C SER A 6 -16.16 -11.30 9.63
N HIS A 7 -16.52 -11.88 8.48
CA HIS A 7 -16.36 -13.29 8.13
C HIS A 7 -15.59 -13.42 6.81
N ILE A 8 -15.01 -14.59 6.55
CA ILE A 8 -14.31 -14.93 5.31
C ILE A 8 -15.27 -15.66 4.38
N VAL A 9 -15.49 -15.10 3.20
CA VAL A 9 -16.38 -15.64 2.17
C VAL A 9 -15.65 -16.73 1.39
N CYS A 10 -15.86 -17.99 1.74
CA CYS A 10 -15.05 -19.08 1.19
C CYS A 10 -15.41 -19.48 -0.25
N ASN A 11 -16.66 -19.31 -0.67
CA ASN A 11 -17.14 -19.71 -2.01
C ASN A 11 -17.21 -18.55 -3.01
N TRP A 12 -16.46 -17.45 -2.80
CA TRP A 12 -16.33 -16.45 -3.85
C TRP A 12 -15.56 -17.05 -5.03
N THR A 13 -16.04 -16.82 -6.24
CA THR A 13 -15.37 -17.23 -7.48
C THR A 13 -15.24 -16.02 -8.39
N SER A 14 -14.10 -15.91 -9.06
CA SER A 14 -13.91 -14.91 -10.13
C SER A 14 -14.77 -15.31 -11.32
N GLY A 15 -15.97 -14.73 -11.40
CA GLY A 15 -16.93 -15.04 -12.46
C GLY A 15 -16.36 -14.70 -13.84
N THR A 16 -16.23 -15.73 -14.68
CA THR A 16 -16.04 -15.61 -16.14
C THR A 16 -14.80 -14.83 -16.60
N MET A 17 -13.61 -15.39 -16.35
CA MET A 17 -12.37 -15.03 -17.08
C MET A 17 -11.84 -16.16 -18.00
N VAL A 18 -12.42 -17.36 -17.98
CA VAL A 18 -11.89 -18.54 -18.72
C VAL A 18 -12.90 -19.19 -19.68
N THR A 19 -14.20 -19.03 -19.49
CA THR A 19 -15.23 -19.62 -20.39
C THR A 19 -15.52 -18.72 -21.59
N GLY A 20 -14.53 -18.56 -22.47
CA GLY A 20 -14.62 -17.79 -23.72
C GLY A 20 -14.23 -18.55 -25.00
N LEU A 21 -13.84 -19.83 -24.90
CA LEU A 21 -13.36 -20.64 -26.04
C LEU A 21 -13.82 -22.10 -25.98
N SER A 22 -15.11 -22.37 -25.74
CA SER A 22 -15.68 -23.71 -26.00
C SER A 22 -17.21 -23.71 -26.21
N SER A 23 -17.68 -23.33 -27.40
CA SER A 23 -19.02 -23.73 -27.88
C SER A 23 -19.12 -23.76 -29.41
N SER A 24 -19.05 -24.99 -29.95
CA SER A 24 -19.71 -25.47 -31.18
C SER A 24 -19.59 -24.70 -32.50
N LEU A 25 -18.88 -25.31 -33.46
CA LEU A 25 -19.22 -25.30 -34.88
C LEU A 25 -19.27 -26.75 -35.40
N PRO A 26 -20.30 -27.17 -36.17
CA PRO A 26 -20.46 -28.56 -36.60
C PRO A 26 -19.93 -28.85 -38.03
N GLY A 27 -19.10 -29.89 -38.15
CA GLY A 27 -19.07 -30.80 -39.31
C GLY A 27 -18.26 -30.42 -40.57
N ALA A 28 -17.16 -31.14 -40.83
CA ALA A 28 -16.66 -31.46 -42.18
C ALA A 28 -15.68 -32.66 -42.20
N THR A 29 -16.16 -33.81 -42.67
CA THR A 29 -15.50 -34.85 -43.50
C THR A 29 -13.95 -35.08 -43.50
N SER A 30 -13.58 -36.27 -43.02
CA SER A 30 -12.75 -37.31 -43.69
C SER A 30 -11.23 -37.15 -44.00
N ASP A 31 -10.43 -37.88 -43.19
CA ASP A 31 -9.48 -38.95 -43.61
C ASP A 31 -8.02 -38.58 -44.08
N PRO A 32 -7.05 -39.52 -44.17
CA PRO A 32 -6.10 -39.76 -43.06
C PRO A 32 -4.60 -39.89 -43.47
N THR A 33 -3.65 -39.91 -42.51
CA THR A 33 -2.38 -40.71 -42.63
C THR A 33 -1.51 -40.87 -41.37
N THR A 34 -1.02 -42.11 -41.18
CA THR A 34 0.23 -42.57 -40.49
C THR A 34 0.53 -42.33 -39.00
N CYS A 35 0.63 -43.47 -38.31
CA CYS A 35 1.29 -43.76 -37.01
C CYS A 35 2.80 -44.11 -37.22
N PRO A 36 3.71 -44.24 -36.20
CA PRO A 36 3.55 -45.17 -35.06
C PRO A 36 4.14 -44.76 -33.67
N PRO A 37 3.96 -45.57 -32.59
CA PRO A 37 4.23 -45.14 -31.21
C PRO A 37 5.08 -46.10 -30.31
N LEU A 38 5.32 -45.68 -29.04
CA LEU A 38 5.66 -46.47 -27.82
C LEU A 38 7.12 -47.02 -27.67
N PRO A 39 7.59 -47.41 -26.45
CA PRO A 39 6.84 -47.85 -25.26
C PRO A 39 7.24 -47.34 -23.84
N ARG A 40 6.35 -47.64 -22.86
CA ARG A 40 6.60 -47.65 -21.40
C ARG A 40 7.06 -49.04 -20.90
N PRO A 41 7.58 -49.18 -19.66
CA PRO A 41 7.50 -50.41 -18.86
C PRO A 41 6.25 -50.46 -17.94
N ARG A 42 5.94 -51.65 -17.37
CA ARG A 42 4.71 -52.01 -16.62
C ARG A 42 4.99 -52.67 -15.25
N SER A 43 4.03 -52.57 -14.32
CA SER A 43 3.35 -53.67 -13.59
C SER A 43 2.01 -53.13 -13.04
N VAL A 44 0.86 -53.80 -12.88
CA VAL A 44 0.39 -55.21 -12.99
C VAL A 44 0.48 -56.06 -11.70
N CYS A 45 -0.68 -56.21 -11.02
CA CYS A 45 -1.34 -57.39 -10.40
C CYS A 45 -2.68 -56.85 -9.80
N ASP A 46 -3.89 -57.23 -10.25
CA ASP A 46 -4.70 -58.46 -9.98
C ASP A 46 -5.03 -58.62 -8.47
N HIS A 47 -6.22 -58.96 -7.92
CA HIS A 47 -7.57 -59.45 -8.34
C HIS A 47 -8.55 -59.32 -7.11
N ASP A 48 -9.89 -59.53 -7.10
CA ASP A 48 -11.02 -59.31 -8.04
C ASP A 48 -12.41 -59.62 -7.36
N TYR A 49 -13.55 -59.17 -7.92
CA TYR A 49 -14.98 -59.48 -7.53
C TYR A 49 -15.44 -59.18 -6.06
N ASP A 50 -16.72 -59.10 -5.65
CA ASP A 50 -18.06 -59.30 -6.26
C ASP A 50 -19.12 -58.30 -5.67
N ASN A 51 -20.28 -58.18 -6.33
CA ASN A 51 -21.44 -57.35 -5.96
C ASN A 51 -22.36 -58.03 -4.93
N ARG A 52 -23.08 -57.26 -4.09
CA ARG A 52 -24.44 -57.65 -3.62
C ARG A 52 -25.31 -56.49 -3.13
N ILE A 53 -26.59 -56.64 -3.46
CA ILE A 53 -27.69 -55.67 -3.45
C ILE A 53 -28.18 -55.24 -2.05
N SER A 54 -28.52 -53.95 -1.97
CA SER A 54 -29.55 -53.26 -1.16
C SER A 54 -30.36 -54.05 -0.11
N VAL A 55 -30.37 -53.52 1.13
CA VAL A 55 -31.46 -53.73 2.10
C VAL A 55 -31.86 -52.39 2.73
N ILE A 56 -33.15 -52.05 2.66
CA ILE A 56 -33.78 -50.92 3.35
C ILE A 56 -34.39 -51.41 4.67
N PRO A 57 -34.01 -50.87 5.84
CA PRO A 57 -34.83 -50.96 7.05
C PRO A 57 -35.81 -49.80 7.18
N LYS A 58 -37.02 -50.12 7.65
CA LYS A 58 -38.18 -49.22 7.74
C LYS A 58 -38.15 -48.37 9.03
N ALA A 59 -38.84 -47.23 9.02
CA ALA A 59 -38.86 -46.26 10.12
C ALA A 59 -39.36 -46.82 11.47
N ALA A 60 -38.80 -46.30 12.58
CA ALA A 60 -39.26 -46.56 13.94
C ALA A 60 -39.26 -45.29 14.83
N ARG A 61 -40.47 -44.88 15.22
CA ARG A 61 -40.91 -44.12 16.42
C ARG A 61 -40.03 -43.01 17.02
N ALA A 62 -40.65 -41.84 17.15
CA ALA A 62 -40.22 -40.73 18.01
C ALA A 62 -40.13 -41.14 19.49
N LEU A 63 -39.10 -40.62 20.17
CA LEU A 63 -38.92 -40.72 21.62
C LEU A 63 -39.20 -39.35 22.26
N VAL A 64 -40.05 -39.35 23.29
CA VAL A 64 -40.39 -38.17 24.09
C VAL A 64 -39.33 -37.98 25.18
N PRO A 65 -38.81 -36.76 25.43
CA PRO A 65 -37.84 -36.53 26.51
C PRO A 65 -38.51 -36.58 27.90
N PRO A 66 -37.76 -36.96 28.96
CA PRO A 66 -38.30 -37.14 30.32
C PRO A 66 -38.57 -35.81 31.05
N PRO A 67 -39.40 -35.82 32.12
CA PRO A 67 -39.82 -34.61 32.83
C PRO A 67 -38.76 -34.04 33.77
N VAL A 68 -38.84 -32.72 34.01
CA VAL A 68 -37.92 -31.96 34.88
C VAL A 68 -38.46 -31.90 36.33
N PRO A 69 -37.61 -32.00 37.38
CA PRO A 69 -38.05 -31.95 38.79
C PRO A 69 -38.58 -30.57 39.24
N PRO A 70 -39.40 -30.51 40.31
CA PRO A 70 -40.04 -29.28 40.78
C PRO A 70 -39.08 -28.34 41.53
N ARG A 71 -39.36 -27.03 41.46
CA ARG A 71 -38.65 -25.98 42.19
C ARG A 71 -39.29 -25.74 43.56
N HIS A 72 -38.49 -25.76 44.63
CA HIS A 72 -38.91 -25.26 45.94
C HIS A 72 -38.81 -23.72 46.01
N PHE A 73 -39.80 -23.11 46.66
CA PHE A 73 -39.81 -21.69 47.02
C PHE A 73 -39.20 -21.52 48.42
N ASP A 74 -38.39 -20.48 48.60
CA ASP A 74 -38.19 -19.77 49.88
C ASP A 74 -37.71 -18.33 49.60
N SER A 75 -37.85 -17.43 50.58
CA SER A 75 -37.69 -15.97 50.47
C SER A 75 -37.48 -15.35 51.88
N PRO A 76 -37.08 -14.07 52.05
CA PRO A 76 -36.26 -13.18 51.21
C PRO A 76 -35.19 -12.35 51.99
N ALA A 77 -34.43 -11.52 51.24
CA ALA A 77 -33.74 -10.26 51.62
C ALA A 77 -32.26 -10.29 52.12
N PRO A 78 -31.48 -9.18 51.98
CA PRO A 78 -31.72 -7.94 51.23
C PRO A 78 -30.70 -7.64 50.08
N LYS A 79 -31.02 -6.62 49.28
CA LYS A 79 -30.46 -6.28 47.95
C LYS A 79 -29.03 -5.68 47.97
N GLN A 80 -28.21 -6.07 46.99
CA GLN A 80 -27.20 -5.20 46.35
C GLN A 80 -27.34 -5.30 44.82
N PRO A 81 -27.17 -4.21 44.04
CA PRO A 81 -27.43 -4.21 42.62
C PRO A 81 -26.18 -4.60 41.81
N HIS A 82 -26.06 -5.88 41.44
CA HIS A 82 -25.17 -6.29 40.36
C HIS A 82 -25.97 -6.40 39.06
N ALA A 83 -25.58 -5.63 38.05
CA ALA A 83 -26.17 -5.69 36.72
C ALA A 83 -25.82 -7.04 36.07
N THR A 84 -26.83 -7.89 35.89
CA THR A 84 -26.72 -9.12 35.11
C THR A 84 -26.52 -8.77 33.65
N SER A 85 -25.42 -9.22 33.05
CA SER A 85 -25.21 -9.14 31.61
C SER A 85 -26.17 -10.07 30.89
N ASP A 86 -27.11 -9.52 30.12
CA ASP A 86 -27.89 -10.30 29.16
C ASP A 86 -26.96 -11.00 28.16
N PRO A 87 -27.31 -12.21 27.68
CA PRO A 87 -26.59 -12.81 26.56
C PRO A 87 -26.70 -11.88 25.34
N PRO A 88 -25.64 -11.76 24.50
CA PRO A 88 -25.66 -10.85 23.36
C PRO A 88 -26.80 -11.23 22.40
N PRO A 89 -27.50 -10.24 21.80
CA PRO A 89 -28.62 -10.51 20.93
C PRO A 89 -28.19 -11.37 19.74
N VAL A 90 -28.93 -12.43 19.48
CA VAL A 90 -28.82 -13.19 18.23
C VAL A 90 -29.10 -12.22 17.07
N PRO A 91 -28.33 -12.25 15.97
CA PRO A 91 -28.59 -11.40 14.82
C PRO A 91 -30.04 -11.55 14.35
N PRO A 92 -30.70 -10.48 13.87
CA PRO A 92 -32.03 -10.58 13.30
C PRO A 92 -32.04 -11.67 12.21
N ARG A 93 -32.94 -12.64 12.34
CA ARG A 93 -33.22 -13.54 11.22
C ARG A 93 -33.87 -12.71 10.13
N GLY A 94 -33.14 -12.49 9.03
CA GLY A 94 -33.70 -11.90 7.83
C GLY A 94 -34.92 -12.69 7.37
N MET A 95 -35.91 -12.01 6.80
CA MET A 95 -37.05 -12.68 6.17
C MET A 95 -36.55 -13.46 4.96
N GLU A 96 -36.89 -14.75 4.87
CA GLU A 96 -36.65 -15.56 3.67
C GLU A 96 -37.41 -14.92 2.50
N GLY A 97 -36.68 -14.29 1.55
CA GLY A 97 -37.28 -13.34 0.62
C GLY A 97 -36.54 -13.19 -0.71
N SER A 98 -36.94 -14.00 -1.69
CA SER A 98 -36.44 -14.05 -3.08
C SER A 98 -34.98 -14.50 -3.24
N GLY A 99 -34.68 -15.20 -4.34
CA GLY A 99 -33.39 -15.86 -4.56
C GLY A 99 -32.22 -14.87 -4.56
N GLU A 100 -31.41 -14.90 -3.51
CA GLU A 100 -30.27 -14.01 -3.31
C GLU A 100 -29.23 -14.25 -4.40
N SER A 101 -29.05 -13.27 -5.30
CA SER A 101 -27.99 -13.29 -6.29
C SER A 101 -26.64 -13.24 -5.58
N PRO A 102 -25.71 -14.19 -5.84
CA PRO A 102 -24.42 -14.22 -5.17
C PRO A 102 -23.64 -12.94 -5.46
N ILE A 103 -23.01 -12.37 -4.43
CA ILE A 103 -22.20 -11.16 -4.56
C ILE A 103 -21.08 -11.41 -5.57
N LYS A 104 -21.05 -10.61 -6.65
CA LYS A 104 -20.05 -10.72 -7.73
C LYS A 104 -18.67 -10.24 -7.30
N ALA A 105 -18.62 -9.13 -6.56
CA ALA A 105 -17.37 -8.55 -6.07
C ALA A 105 -16.73 -9.41 -4.96
N ASN A 106 -15.41 -9.50 -4.96
CA ASN A 106 -14.70 -10.10 -3.84
C ASN A 106 -14.68 -9.11 -2.66
N VAL A 107 -15.30 -9.52 -1.54
CA VAL A 107 -15.35 -8.73 -0.29
C VAL A 107 -14.32 -9.19 0.75
N ASN A 108 -13.49 -10.19 0.42
CA ASN A 108 -12.38 -10.65 1.25
C ASN A 108 -11.18 -9.70 1.10
N VAL A 109 -11.29 -8.54 1.75
CA VAL A 109 -10.27 -7.49 1.74
C VAL A 109 -9.76 -7.26 3.15
N LEU A 110 -8.44 -7.16 3.29
CA LEU A 110 -7.74 -6.77 4.51
C LEU A 110 -7.10 -5.39 4.32
N LEU A 111 -7.32 -4.49 5.27
CA LEU A 111 -6.63 -3.21 5.40
C LEU A 111 -5.61 -3.25 6.54
N ILE A 112 -4.45 -2.67 6.28
CA ILE A 112 -3.35 -2.51 7.21
C ILE A 112 -2.99 -1.03 7.26
N ASN A 113 -3.34 -0.35 8.35
CA ASN A 113 -2.82 0.98 8.65
C ASN A 113 -1.38 0.81 9.16
N VAL A 114 -0.40 0.90 8.25
CA VAL A 114 1.01 0.62 8.55
C VAL A 114 1.60 1.76 9.37
N GLY A 115 1.22 3.01 9.08
CA GLY A 115 1.68 4.20 9.80
C GLY A 115 1.43 4.11 11.32
N GLN A 116 0.23 3.69 11.72
CA GLN A 116 -0.09 3.43 13.13
C GLN A 116 0.64 2.19 13.69
N LEU A 117 0.94 1.19 12.87
CA LEU A 117 1.55 -0.06 13.33
C LEU A 117 3.08 0.03 13.51
N VAL A 118 3.75 0.94 12.80
CA VAL A 118 5.19 1.23 12.99
C VAL A 118 5.46 2.27 14.09
N ASP A 119 4.44 3.00 14.57
CA ASP A 119 4.56 3.85 15.76
C ASP A 119 4.72 2.97 17.02
N ILE A 120 5.96 2.80 17.46
CA ILE A 120 6.29 2.05 18.69
C ILE A 120 6.22 2.91 19.97
N SER A 121 5.99 4.22 19.88
CA SER A 121 6.01 5.13 21.04
C SER A 121 5.00 4.77 22.13
N LYS A 122 3.93 4.06 21.76
CA LYS A 122 2.84 3.60 22.64
C LYS A 122 2.82 2.07 22.82
N ALA A 123 3.87 1.37 22.36
CA ALA A 123 3.88 -0.09 22.24
C ALA A 123 4.53 -0.84 23.42
N SER A 124 4.93 -0.15 24.50
CA SER A 124 5.61 -0.77 25.65
C SER A 124 4.83 -1.94 26.28
N GLY A 125 3.49 -1.92 26.21
CA GLY A 125 2.63 -3.01 26.72
C GLY A 125 2.57 -4.27 25.85
N ILE A 126 3.15 -4.26 24.65
CA ILE A 126 3.22 -5.42 23.73
C ILE A 126 4.67 -5.83 23.41
N GLN A 127 5.67 -5.18 24.00
CA GLN A 127 7.08 -5.46 23.77
C GLN A 127 7.51 -6.80 24.40
N SER A 128 8.34 -7.55 23.67
CA SER A 128 8.89 -8.84 24.09
C SER A 128 10.41 -8.86 23.94
N ASN A 129 11.11 -9.17 25.03
CA ASN A 129 12.58 -9.30 25.09
C ASN A 129 13.06 -10.70 24.64
N GLN A 130 12.25 -11.42 23.87
CA GLN A 130 12.52 -12.81 23.46
C GLN A 130 12.46 -12.91 21.94
N LYS A 131 13.44 -13.57 21.30
CA LYS A 131 13.41 -13.76 19.84
C LYS A 131 12.16 -14.56 19.41
N PRO A 132 11.47 -14.17 18.33
CA PRO A 132 10.28 -14.88 17.83
C PRO A 132 10.59 -16.33 17.45
N VAL A 133 9.63 -17.22 17.69
CA VAL A 133 9.70 -18.64 17.30
C VAL A 133 8.98 -18.83 15.98
N TYR A 134 9.72 -19.19 14.93
CA TYR A 134 9.19 -19.38 13.58
C TYR A 134 8.88 -20.85 13.30
N CYS A 135 7.84 -21.09 12.51
CA CYS A 135 7.57 -22.36 11.86
C CYS A 135 8.65 -22.63 10.80
N GLU A 136 9.22 -23.84 10.79
CA GLU A 136 10.34 -24.22 9.92
C GLU A 136 9.97 -24.15 8.43
N ARG A 137 8.73 -24.54 8.09
CA ARG A 137 8.21 -24.52 6.70
C ARG A 137 7.75 -23.13 6.22
N CYS A 138 6.69 -22.56 6.80
CA CYS A 138 6.07 -21.34 6.25
C CYS A 138 6.58 -20.03 6.87
N ARG A 139 7.44 -20.09 7.90
CA ARG A 139 7.89 -18.92 8.69
C ARG A 139 6.77 -18.12 9.38
N ALA A 140 5.60 -18.72 9.63
CA ALA A 140 4.65 -18.18 10.62
C ALA A 140 5.31 -18.08 12.01
N VAL A 141 5.02 -17.05 12.78
CA VAL A 141 5.49 -16.89 14.17
C VAL A 141 4.47 -17.49 15.14
N MET A 142 4.93 -18.21 16.15
CA MET A 142 4.08 -18.80 17.19
C MET A 142 3.32 -17.71 17.97
N SER A 143 2.03 -17.92 18.21
CA SER A 143 1.13 -16.90 18.76
C SER A 143 0.18 -17.45 19.83
N ALA A 144 -0.61 -16.58 20.47
CA ALA A 144 -1.72 -16.99 21.33
C ALA A 144 -2.74 -17.92 20.65
N VAL A 145 -2.84 -17.91 19.32
CA VAL A 145 -3.76 -18.78 18.55
C VAL A 145 -3.29 -20.24 18.59
N SER A 146 -1.97 -20.46 18.54
CA SER A 146 -1.32 -21.78 18.57
C SER A 146 -1.69 -22.61 19.82
N ASN A 147 -2.06 -21.96 20.92
CA ASN A 147 -2.42 -22.63 22.18
C ASN A 147 -3.86 -23.20 22.19
N SER A 148 -4.71 -22.80 21.23
CA SER A 148 -6.13 -23.22 21.21
C SER A 148 -6.34 -24.70 20.81
N GLN A 149 -5.43 -25.27 20.02
CA GLN A 149 -5.46 -26.68 19.60
C GLN A 149 -4.58 -27.58 20.47
N ASN A 150 -3.60 -27.02 21.19
CA ASN A 150 -2.52 -27.78 21.84
C ASN A 150 -2.81 -28.24 23.29
N ARG A 151 -4.05 -28.11 23.78
CA ARG A 151 -4.45 -28.46 25.17
C ARG A 151 -4.26 -29.92 25.59
N GLN A 152 -3.85 -30.81 24.68
CA GLN A 152 -3.61 -32.23 24.96
C GLN A 152 -2.14 -32.67 24.75
N ASN A 153 -1.25 -31.80 24.25
CA ASN A 153 0.11 -32.18 23.89
C ASN A 153 1.14 -31.90 24.99
N THR A 154 1.55 -32.95 25.69
CA THR A 154 2.59 -32.93 26.74
C THR A 154 4.03 -32.84 26.22
N ASN A 155 4.25 -32.92 24.90
CA ASN A 155 5.54 -33.29 24.31
C ASN A 155 6.35 -32.13 23.69
N GLY A 156 5.97 -30.87 23.92
CA GLY A 156 6.74 -29.72 23.42
C GLY A 156 6.75 -29.56 21.89
N VAL A 157 5.69 -30.00 21.21
CA VAL A 157 5.51 -29.87 19.76
C VAL A 157 4.46 -28.80 19.47
N TRP A 158 4.71 -27.94 18.47
CA TRP A 158 3.76 -26.96 17.95
C TRP A 158 3.39 -27.28 16.49
N CYS A 159 2.17 -27.75 16.27
CA CYS A 159 1.58 -27.86 14.94
C CYS A 159 1.21 -26.44 14.45
N CYS A 160 1.83 -25.98 13.37
CA CYS A 160 1.60 -24.64 12.82
C CYS A 160 0.19 -24.50 12.26
N GLU A 161 -0.58 -23.54 12.79
CA GLU A 161 -1.97 -23.31 12.39
C GLU A 161 -2.18 -22.81 10.94
N PHE A 162 -1.10 -22.47 10.24
CA PHE A 162 -1.12 -21.98 8.85
C PHE A 162 -0.86 -23.10 7.83
N CYS A 163 0.18 -23.91 8.03
CA CYS A 163 0.62 -24.94 7.07
C CYS A 163 0.60 -26.38 7.61
N GLY A 164 0.12 -26.60 8.83
CA GLY A 164 0.01 -27.92 9.45
C GLY A 164 1.34 -28.60 9.85
N THR A 165 2.48 -27.94 9.63
CA THR A 165 3.80 -28.54 9.95
C THR A 165 4.04 -28.61 11.45
N GLU A 166 4.52 -29.75 11.93
CA GLU A 166 4.91 -29.95 13.33
C GLU A 166 6.32 -29.37 13.58
N ASN A 167 6.44 -28.51 14.59
CA ASN A 167 7.70 -27.86 14.97
C ASN A 167 8.11 -28.34 16.37
N HIS A 168 9.33 -28.85 16.52
CA HIS A 168 9.82 -29.37 17.78
C HIS A 168 10.50 -28.26 18.59
N LEU A 169 9.91 -27.84 19.71
CA LEU A 169 10.43 -26.73 20.53
C LEU A 169 11.67 -27.10 21.37
N SER A 170 12.17 -28.34 21.21
CA SER A 170 13.30 -28.92 21.93
C SER A 170 14.41 -29.31 20.95
N GLY A 171 15.21 -28.34 20.49
CA GLY A 171 16.27 -28.54 19.49
C GLY A 171 17.62 -27.91 19.88
N PRO A 172 18.77 -28.39 19.34
CA PRO A 172 20.10 -28.15 19.92
C PRO A 172 20.65 -26.71 19.83
N GLY A 173 19.95 -25.79 19.16
CA GLY A 173 20.33 -24.38 19.06
C GLY A 173 19.81 -23.48 20.18
N MET A 174 18.86 -23.94 21.00
CA MET A 174 18.25 -23.17 22.10
C MET A 174 18.93 -23.49 23.44
N LEU A 175 20.24 -23.21 23.56
CA LEU A 175 21.00 -23.31 24.82
C LEU A 175 20.67 -22.19 25.82
N SER A 176 19.39 -22.04 26.17
CA SER A 176 18.99 -21.37 27.40
C SER A 176 18.98 -22.39 28.53
N ARG A 177 19.61 -22.05 29.67
CA ARG A 177 20.04 -22.99 30.73
C ARG A 177 18.95 -23.81 31.46
N HIS A 178 17.67 -23.67 31.11
CA HIS A 178 16.55 -24.28 31.83
C HIS A 178 15.44 -24.79 30.87
N PRO A 179 15.41 -26.10 30.53
CA PRO A 179 14.37 -26.69 29.68
C PRO A 179 12.94 -26.47 30.21
N HIS A 180 12.77 -26.42 31.54
CA HIS A 180 11.48 -26.19 32.18
C HIS A 180 10.87 -24.79 31.95
N LEU A 181 11.68 -23.79 31.57
CA LEU A 181 11.19 -22.42 31.33
C LEU A 181 10.56 -22.24 29.93
N LEU A 182 10.90 -23.08 28.95
CA LEU A 182 10.25 -23.04 27.62
C LEU A 182 8.79 -23.52 27.69
N LEU A 183 8.51 -24.51 28.55
CA LEU A 183 7.16 -25.01 28.85
C LEU A 183 6.33 -24.06 29.72
N GLN A 184 6.94 -23.01 30.29
CA GLN A 184 6.28 -21.97 31.08
C GLN A 184 6.30 -20.59 30.41
N ARG A 185 6.70 -20.48 29.14
CA ARG A 185 6.54 -19.23 28.38
C ARG A 185 5.05 -18.86 28.32
N PRO A 186 4.63 -17.69 28.83
CA PRO A 186 3.31 -17.15 28.50
C PRO A 186 3.25 -17.04 26.98
N CYS A 187 2.20 -17.56 26.35
CA CYS A 187 2.09 -17.47 24.90
C CYS A 187 2.13 -15.98 24.49
N PRO A 188 2.91 -15.62 23.45
CA PRO A 188 2.93 -14.25 22.95
C PRO A 188 1.50 -13.79 22.63
N GLY A 189 1.20 -12.52 22.89
CA GLY A 189 -0.13 -11.96 22.67
C GLY A 189 -0.61 -12.05 21.21
N ARG A 190 -1.82 -11.51 20.96
CA ARG A 190 -2.30 -11.36 19.57
C ARG A 190 -1.62 -10.23 18.80
N ASP A 191 -0.89 -9.38 19.49
CA ASP A 191 -0.07 -8.28 18.97
C ASP A 191 1.18 -8.26 19.84
N VAL A 192 2.36 -8.34 19.23
CA VAL A 192 3.65 -8.51 19.90
C VAL A 192 4.71 -7.74 19.13
N LEU A 193 5.50 -6.95 19.86
CA LEU A 193 6.61 -6.19 19.30
C LEU A 193 7.94 -6.81 19.74
N TYR A 194 8.72 -7.28 18.78
CA TYR A 194 10.08 -7.76 19.00
C TYR A 194 11.05 -6.66 18.59
N VAL A 195 11.84 -6.16 19.54
CA VAL A 195 12.89 -5.16 19.27
C VAL A 195 14.23 -5.89 19.38
N ASN A 196 15.09 -5.76 18.37
CA ASN A 196 16.43 -6.31 18.43
C ASN A 196 17.33 -5.30 19.16
N GLU A 197 17.87 -5.67 20.32
CA GLU A 197 18.77 -4.81 21.14
C GLU A 197 20.19 -4.68 20.55
N GLU A 198 20.44 -5.26 19.38
CA GLU A 198 21.60 -5.00 18.55
C GLU A 198 21.50 -3.57 18.00
N LEU A 199 21.97 -2.61 18.79
CA LEU A 199 22.22 -1.23 18.38
C LEU A 199 23.17 -1.26 17.16
N ASP A 200 22.69 -0.86 15.99
CA ASP A 200 23.60 -0.45 14.92
C ASP A 200 24.42 0.73 15.49
N ALA A 201 25.75 0.64 15.41
CA ALA A 201 26.67 1.55 16.11
C ALA A 201 26.64 2.99 15.56
N ASP A 202 25.93 3.19 14.44
CA ASP A 202 25.87 4.38 13.63
C ASP A 202 24.65 5.25 14.04
N TYR A 203 24.50 5.54 15.35
CA TYR A 203 23.43 6.42 15.83
C TYR A 203 23.65 7.85 15.34
N GLU A 204 23.00 8.20 14.23
CA GLU A 204 22.91 9.56 13.72
C GLU A 204 21.86 10.37 14.50
N ASN A 205 22.17 11.62 14.80
CA ASN A 205 21.28 12.47 15.59
C ASN A 205 20.05 12.87 14.76
N LEU A 206 18.86 12.56 15.26
CA LEU A 206 17.57 12.81 14.58
C LEU A 206 17.26 14.30 14.29
N GLU A 207 18.03 15.22 14.86
CA GLU A 207 17.95 16.65 14.51
C GLU A 207 18.58 16.97 13.14
N ASP A 208 19.44 16.10 12.61
CA ASP A 208 20.23 16.33 11.39
C ASP A 208 19.48 16.12 10.06
N MET A 209 18.19 15.74 10.07
CA MET A 209 17.42 15.57 8.82
C MET A 209 17.51 16.82 7.92
N LEU A 210 17.86 16.61 6.65
CA LEU A 210 17.98 17.65 5.65
C LEU A 210 16.67 17.84 4.88
N VAL A 211 16.30 19.10 4.63
CA VAL A 211 15.27 19.47 3.64
C VAL A 211 15.96 20.07 2.44
N VAL A 212 15.88 19.42 1.28
CA VAL A 212 16.40 19.94 0.00
C VAL A 212 15.21 20.48 -0.82
N PHE A 213 15.23 21.78 -1.11
CA PHE A 213 14.36 22.36 -2.13
C PHE A 213 15.07 22.26 -3.48
N CYS A 214 14.50 21.49 -4.41
CA CYS A 214 14.97 21.31 -5.77
C CYS A 214 14.04 22.09 -6.71
N VAL A 215 14.51 23.24 -7.20
CA VAL A 215 13.66 24.27 -7.80
C VAL A 215 14.01 24.50 -9.26
N ASP A 216 13.02 24.30 -10.12
CA ASP A 216 13.09 24.66 -11.53
C ASP A 216 13.25 26.18 -11.70
N VAL A 217 14.25 26.55 -12.49
CA VAL A 217 14.53 27.92 -12.94
C VAL A 217 14.73 27.94 -14.47
N SER A 218 14.13 26.96 -15.18
CA SER A 218 14.08 26.92 -16.64
C SER A 218 13.19 28.03 -17.22
N GLY A 219 13.25 28.24 -18.54
CA GLY A 219 12.52 29.33 -19.19
C GLY A 219 10.99 29.26 -19.08
N SER A 220 10.41 28.07 -18.90
CA SER A 220 8.95 27.88 -18.74
C SER A 220 8.42 28.54 -17.46
N MET A 221 9.23 28.60 -16.40
CA MET A 221 8.88 29.23 -15.11
C MET A 221 8.61 30.75 -15.21
N SER A 222 8.85 31.37 -16.38
CA SER A 222 8.42 32.74 -16.72
C SER A 222 6.91 32.90 -16.87
N VAL A 223 6.15 31.82 -17.14
CA VAL A 223 4.70 31.87 -17.38
C VAL A 223 3.98 32.54 -16.21
N THR A 224 3.13 33.53 -16.52
CA THR A 224 2.44 34.36 -15.53
C THR A 224 0.96 34.05 -15.41
N SER A 225 0.44 34.01 -14.19
CA SER A 225 -1.01 33.92 -13.92
C SER A 225 -1.56 35.24 -13.38
N GLU A 226 -2.84 35.51 -13.66
CA GLU A 226 -3.56 36.67 -13.11
C GLU A 226 -3.91 36.42 -11.63
N ILE A 227 -3.44 37.28 -10.72
CA ILE A 227 -3.85 37.28 -9.32
C ILE A 227 -4.90 38.36 -9.09
N ALA A 228 -6.09 37.93 -8.68
CA ALA A 228 -7.18 38.81 -8.29
C ALA A 228 -6.74 39.75 -7.15
N PRO A 229 -6.90 41.07 -7.29
CA PRO A 229 -6.50 42.01 -6.26
C PRO A 229 -7.45 41.91 -5.06
N GLY A 230 -6.90 41.80 -3.85
CA GLY A 230 -7.68 41.74 -2.60
C GLY A 230 -8.57 42.97 -2.31
N ASN A 231 -8.50 44.01 -3.14
CA ASN A 231 -9.41 45.14 -3.18
C ASN A 231 -9.86 45.39 -4.63
N ALA A 232 -11.18 45.50 -4.85
CA ALA A 232 -11.82 45.66 -6.17
C ALA A 232 -11.48 46.96 -6.94
N MET A 233 -10.57 47.79 -6.43
CA MET A 233 -10.16 49.09 -7.00
C MET A 233 -8.72 49.09 -7.53
N ARG A 234 -8.02 47.95 -7.49
CA ARG A 234 -6.71 47.78 -8.15
C ARG A 234 -6.88 46.99 -9.46
N SER A 235 -5.97 47.21 -10.40
CA SER A 235 -5.81 46.32 -11.54
C SER A 235 -5.31 44.95 -11.07
N PRO A 236 -5.59 43.86 -11.80
CA PRO A 236 -4.96 42.58 -11.56
C PRO A 236 -3.43 42.66 -11.68
N THR A 237 -2.75 41.79 -10.93
CA THR A 237 -1.29 41.68 -10.96
C THR A 237 -0.92 40.33 -11.58
N TYR A 238 -0.07 40.36 -12.60
CA TYR A 238 0.51 39.15 -13.18
C TYR A 238 1.76 38.76 -12.39
N VAL A 239 1.85 37.51 -12.00
CA VAL A 239 2.97 36.94 -11.22
C VAL A 239 3.45 35.69 -11.94
N SER A 240 4.76 35.51 -12.09
CA SER A 240 5.32 34.29 -12.73
C SER A 240 5.28 33.07 -11.81
N ARG A 241 5.32 31.87 -12.39
CA ARG A 241 5.46 30.62 -11.61
C ARG A 241 6.69 30.66 -10.70
N LEU A 242 7.84 31.14 -11.20
CA LEU A 242 9.05 31.32 -10.35
C LEU A 242 8.80 32.28 -9.18
N GLN A 243 8.15 33.43 -9.40
CA GLN A 243 7.81 34.36 -8.32
C GLN A 243 6.87 33.74 -7.27
N GLY A 244 5.92 32.90 -7.72
CA GLY A 244 5.09 32.09 -6.84
C GLY A 244 5.89 31.12 -5.97
N VAL A 245 6.87 30.42 -6.57
CA VAL A 245 7.80 29.55 -5.83
C VAL A 245 8.67 30.35 -4.86
N GLN A 246 9.19 31.52 -5.25
CA GLN A 246 10.02 32.38 -4.38
C GLN A 246 9.27 32.81 -3.10
N ASP A 247 8.02 33.24 -3.22
CA ASP A 247 7.17 33.58 -2.05
C ASP A 247 6.82 32.34 -1.22
N ALA A 248 6.50 31.22 -1.87
CA ALA A 248 6.24 29.95 -1.20
C ALA A 248 7.44 29.43 -0.39
N LEU A 249 8.64 29.50 -0.94
CA LEU A 249 9.90 29.18 -0.26
C LEU A 249 10.17 30.14 0.89
N HIS A 250 9.97 31.46 0.72
CA HIS A 250 10.13 32.44 1.80
C HIS A 250 9.21 32.13 2.99
N LYS A 251 7.94 31.79 2.72
CA LYS A 251 6.98 31.32 3.73
C LYS A 251 7.41 30.01 4.36
N ALA A 252 7.96 29.08 3.58
CA ALA A 252 8.41 27.78 4.06
C ALA A 252 9.63 27.87 4.99
N LEU A 253 10.66 28.61 4.60
CA LEU A 253 11.84 28.87 5.42
C LEU A 253 11.47 29.57 6.74
N SER A 254 10.55 30.54 6.70
CA SER A 254 10.02 31.21 7.90
C SER A 254 9.28 30.24 8.84
N SER A 255 8.45 29.35 8.28
CA SER A 255 7.72 28.31 9.03
C SER A 255 8.66 27.27 9.65
N LEU A 256 9.72 26.88 8.93
CA LEU A 256 10.75 25.97 9.43
C LEU A 256 11.54 26.57 10.60
N LEU A 257 11.95 27.84 10.52
CA LEU A 257 12.60 28.52 11.64
C LEU A 257 11.74 28.52 12.91
N GLN A 258 10.42 28.77 12.78
CA GLN A 258 9.50 28.83 13.91
C GLN A 258 9.23 27.46 14.55
N LYS A 259 9.19 26.37 13.75
CA LYS A 259 8.80 25.03 14.22
C LYS A 259 9.98 24.13 14.57
N SER A 260 11.11 24.31 13.89
CA SER A 260 12.28 23.43 13.97
C SER A 260 13.56 24.23 13.61
N PRO A 261 14.03 25.13 14.49
CA PRO A 261 15.15 26.04 14.19
C PRO A 261 16.48 25.32 13.90
N HIS A 262 16.65 24.12 14.43
CA HIS A 262 17.84 23.28 14.20
C HIS A 262 17.79 22.44 12.91
N ARG A 263 16.66 22.45 12.18
CA ARG A 263 16.52 21.72 10.91
C ARG A 263 17.52 22.24 9.87
N ARG A 264 18.23 21.34 9.19
CA ARG A 264 19.12 21.69 8.07
C ARG A 264 18.30 21.88 6.80
N VAL A 265 18.64 22.89 6.00
CA VAL A 265 17.95 23.21 4.74
C VAL A 265 18.97 23.49 3.64
N ALA A 266 18.76 22.91 2.46
CA ALA A 266 19.53 23.17 1.26
C ALA A 266 18.64 23.63 0.10
N LEU A 267 19.23 24.44 -0.79
CA LEU A 267 18.65 24.83 -2.07
C LEU A 267 19.49 24.27 -3.22
N VAL A 268 18.82 23.61 -4.15
CA VAL A 268 19.34 23.21 -5.47
C VAL A 268 18.41 23.82 -6.50
N THR A 269 18.95 24.40 -7.56
CA THR A 269 18.15 24.85 -8.70
C THR A 269 18.62 24.21 -9.99
N PHE A 270 17.74 24.14 -10.98
CA PHE A 270 18.07 23.53 -12.26
C PHE A 270 17.42 24.22 -13.46
N ASN A 271 18.16 24.22 -14.55
CA ASN A 271 17.73 24.61 -15.88
C ASN A 271 18.57 23.89 -16.94
N ASP A 272 19.30 24.59 -17.82
CA ASP A 272 20.33 23.97 -18.67
C ASP A 272 21.57 23.52 -17.86
N GLU A 273 21.69 23.94 -16.61
CA GLU A 273 22.68 23.47 -15.62
C GLU A 273 22.03 23.18 -14.25
N VAL A 274 22.71 22.42 -13.39
CA VAL A 274 22.29 22.17 -12.00
C VAL A 274 23.20 22.96 -11.05
N THR A 275 22.62 23.86 -10.27
CA THR A 275 23.37 24.68 -9.29
C THR A 275 22.98 24.32 -7.86
N VAL A 276 23.96 23.84 -7.10
CA VAL A 276 23.85 23.51 -5.69
C VAL A 276 24.28 24.71 -4.84
N TYR A 277 23.33 25.35 -4.15
CA TYR A 277 23.62 26.44 -3.22
C TYR A 277 23.93 25.94 -1.80
N GLY A 278 23.52 24.70 -1.46
CA GLY A 278 23.53 24.22 -0.07
C GLY A 278 22.67 25.12 0.81
N ASP A 279 23.18 25.50 1.98
CA ASP A 279 22.58 26.50 2.86
C ASP A 279 22.74 27.97 2.38
N GLY A 280 23.28 28.18 1.18
CA GLY A 280 23.49 29.48 0.56
C GLY A 280 24.63 30.31 1.16
N THR A 281 25.32 29.83 2.21
CA THR A 281 26.47 30.50 2.82
C THR A 281 27.76 30.33 2.01
N ALA A 282 27.92 29.17 1.37
CA ALA A 282 29.05 28.84 0.52
C ALA A 282 28.93 29.47 -0.90
N VAL A 283 30.00 29.32 -1.69
CA VAL A 283 29.96 29.57 -3.13
C VAL A 283 29.16 28.43 -3.79
N PRO A 284 28.14 28.73 -4.61
CA PRO A 284 27.35 27.68 -5.28
C PRO A 284 28.22 26.84 -6.22
N VAL A 285 27.91 25.54 -6.31
CA VAL A 285 28.58 24.60 -7.20
C VAL A 285 27.66 24.29 -8.38
N THR A 286 28.14 24.56 -9.59
CA THR A 286 27.37 24.38 -10.83
C THR A 286 27.89 23.17 -11.60
N VAL A 287 26.97 22.32 -12.06
CA VAL A 287 27.22 21.10 -12.85
C VAL A 287 26.48 21.23 -14.19
N LYS A 288 27.17 20.98 -15.30
CA LYS A 288 26.68 21.27 -16.65
C LYS A 288 27.36 20.42 -17.73
N ASP A 289 26.92 20.60 -18.97
CA ASP A 289 27.47 19.91 -20.16
C ASP A 289 27.46 18.37 -19.95
N TRP A 290 28.56 17.69 -20.27
CA TRP A 290 28.72 16.24 -20.13
C TRP A 290 28.40 15.71 -18.72
N ALA A 291 28.60 16.52 -17.68
CA ALA A 291 28.40 16.11 -16.30
C ALA A 291 26.91 15.92 -15.94
N LEU A 292 25.98 16.42 -16.77
CA LEU A 292 24.54 16.14 -16.66
C LEU A 292 24.15 14.74 -17.16
N LEU A 293 25.07 14.03 -17.82
CA LEU A 293 24.88 12.69 -18.38
C LEU A 293 25.61 11.59 -17.58
N ASP A 294 26.39 11.97 -16.55
CA ASP A 294 27.20 11.04 -15.75
C ASP A 294 26.56 10.81 -14.37
N TYR A 295 26.01 9.61 -14.17
CA TYR A 295 25.28 9.24 -12.96
C TYR A 295 26.18 9.23 -11.73
N ASP A 296 27.37 8.63 -11.86
CA ASP A 296 28.30 8.46 -10.76
C ASP A 296 28.90 9.82 -10.38
N HIS A 297 29.18 10.69 -11.35
CA HIS A 297 29.62 12.06 -11.08
C HIS A 297 28.55 12.87 -10.33
N LEU A 298 27.30 12.88 -10.81
CA LEU A 298 26.20 13.61 -10.16
C LEU A 298 25.95 13.11 -8.74
N ARG A 299 26.01 11.79 -8.54
CA ARG A 299 25.88 11.15 -7.23
C ARG A 299 27.04 11.55 -6.30
N GLU A 300 28.29 11.42 -6.73
CA GLU A 300 29.47 11.83 -5.95
C GLU A 300 29.39 13.31 -5.55
N ARG A 301 28.95 14.19 -6.47
CA ARG A 301 28.76 15.62 -6.19
C ARG A 301 27.73 15.90 -5.09
N GLY A 302 26.67 15.11 -4.99
CA GLY A 302 25.70 15.21 -3.89
C GLY A 302 26.20 14.59 -2.59
N GLU A 303 26.83 13.41 -2.66
CA GLU A 303 27.38 12.70 -1.48
C GLU A 303 28.57 13.44 -0.84
N THR A 304 29.36 14.20 -1.62
CA THR A 304 30.51 14.97 -1.13
C THR A 304 30.18 16.42 -0.74
N HIS A 305 28.93 16.86 -0.85
CA HIS A 305 28.55 18.23 -0.47
C HIS A 305 28.64 18.41 1.05
N SER A 306 29.16 19.57 1.49
CA SER A 306 29.33 19.91 2.89
C SER A 306 27.99 19.96 3.65
N THR A 307 27.97 19.39 4.86
CA THR A 307 26.82 19.43 5.78
C THR A 307 26.24 20.85 5.92
N PRO A 308 25.00 21.12 5.47
CA PRO A 308 24.38 22.44 5.55
C PRO A 308 24.15 22.89 7.00
N HIS A 309 24.35 24.17 7.30
CA HIS A 309 24.03 24.77 8.61
C HIS A 309 22.51 24.72 8.91
N CYS A 310 22.15 24.86 10.19
CA CYS A 310 20.75 24.87 10.58
C CYS A 310 20.01 26.14 10.09
N ILE A 311 18.70 26.07 9.92
CA ILE A 311 17.90 27.18 9.38
C ILE A 311 17.99 28.46 10.23
N ALA A 312 18.24 28.33 11.55
CA ALA A 312 18.50 29.49 12.42
C ALA A 312 19.76 30.29 12.04
N GLU A 313 20.75 29.64 11.44
CA GLU A 313 22.01 30.26 11.01
C GLU A 313 21.96 30.67 9.53
N SER A 314 21.34 29.84 8.67
CA SER A 314 21.37 29.99 7.22
C SER A 314 20.22 30.82 6.61
N LEU A 315 19.13 31.09 7.35
CA LEU A 315 17.95 31.78 6.82
C LEU A 315 18.24 33.08 6.05
N PRO A 316 19.12 34.00 6.50
CA PRO A 316 19.39 35.25 5.76
C PRO A 316 20.02 34.98 4.38
N SER A 317 20.94 34.02 4.32
CA SER A 317 21.63 33.61 3.09
C SER A 317 20.68 32.92 2.12
N LEU A 318 19.92 31.92 2.59
CA LEU A 318 18.88 31.24 1.79
C LEU A 318 17.84 32.24 1.26
N THR A 319 17.34 33.13 2.12
CA THR A 319 16.35 34.15 1.74
C THR A 319 16.88 35.08 0.66
N LYS A 320 18.17 35.43 0.70
CA LYS A 320 18.83 36.21 -0.35
C LYS A 320 18.92 35.41 -1.64
N ARG A 321 19.42 34.16 -1.61
CA ARG A 321 19.53 33.31 -2.81
C ARG A 321 18.18 33.11 -3.50
N VAL A 322 17.13 32.79 -2.74
CA VAL A 322 15.76 32.62 -3.27
C VAL A 322 15.28 33.88 -4.00
N LYS A 323 15.52 35.08 -3.46
CA LYS A 323 15.16 36.36 -4.11
C LYS A 323 16.00 36.71 -5.34
N GLU A 324 17.17 36.11 -5.48
CA GLU A 324 18.10 36.33 -6.60
C GLU A 324 17.90 35.35 -7.76
N LEU A 325 17.06 34.32 -7.60
CA LEU A 325 16.73 33.36 -8.66
C LEU A 325 16.09 34.05 -9.88
N ARG A 326 16.43 33.55 -11.07
CA ARG A 326 15.96 34.03 -12.38
C ARG A 326 15.80 32.86 -13.31
N GLU A 327 14.80 32.95 -14.17
CA GLU A 327 14.44 31.95 -15.15
C GLU A 327 15.27 32.07 -16.45
N HIS A 328 15.84 30.96 -16.91
CA HIS A 328 16.45 30.81 -18.24
C HIS A 328 16.66 29.34 -18.59
N GLY A 329 16.80 29.01 -19.87
CA GLY A 329 17.34 27.71 -20.31
C GLY A 329 16.35 26.55 -20.36
N ALA A 330 16.91 25.35 -20.56
CA ALA A 330 16.23 24.06 -20.64
C ALA A 330 15.91 23.51 -19.22
N THR A 331 15.53 22.24 -19.09
CA THR A 331 14.98 21.66 -17.85
C THR A 331 15.70 20.35 -17.46
N ALA A 332 16.86 20.46 -16.80
CA ALA A 332 17.69 19.36 -16.28
C ALA A 332 17.11 18.73 -14.99
N LEU A 333 15.85 18.29 -15.04
CA LEU A 333 15.13 17.76 -13.87
C LEU A 333 15.79 16.51 -13.27
N GLY A 334 16.14 15.52 -14.11
CA GLY A 334 16.68 14.25 -13.64
C GLY A 334 18.05 14.36 -12.96
N PRO A 335 19.04 15.11 -13.51
CA PRO A 335 20.30 15.39 -12.83
C PRO A 335 20.11 16.15 -11.50
N ALA A 336 19.19 17.12 -11.47
CA ALA A 336 18.90 17.89 -10.27
C ALA A 336 18.26 17.04 -9.15
N ALA A 337 17.35 16.15 -9.52
CA ALA A 337 16.74 15.19 -8.61
C ALA A 337 17.79 14.22 -8.05
N LEU A 338 18.70 13.70 -8.89
CA LEU A 338 19.80 12.81 -8.47
C LEU A 338 20.74 13.50 -7.48
N VAL A 339 21.22 14.71 -7.78
CA VAL A 339 22.08 15.48 -6.87
C VAL A 339 21.36 15.78 -5.55
N SER A 340 20.09 16.19 -5.61
CA SER A 340 19.30 16.50 -4.41
C SER A 340 19.05 15.29 -3.51
N VAL A 341 18.76 14.13 -4.11
CA VAL A 341 18.62 12.86 -3.38
C VAL A 341 19.96 12.40 -2.82
N ALA A 342 21.05 12.51 -3.56
CA ALA A 342 22.39 12.16 -3.09
C ALA A 342 22.83 13.05 -1.90
N MET A 343 22.53 14.35 -1.92
CA MET A 343 22.72 15.23 -0.75
C MET A 343 21.86 14.81 0.45
N ALA A 344 20.57 14.51 0.22
CA ALA A 344 19.66 14.06 1.26
C ALA A 344 20.01 12.67 1.83
N SER A 345 20.66 11.81 1.03
CA SER A 345 21.02 10.43 1.38
C SER A 345 22.06 10.31 2.50
N GLN A 346 22.74 11.41 2.82
CA GLN A 346 23.65 11.53 3.95
C GLN A 346 22.93 11.56 5.31
N TYR A 347 21.61 11.79 5.34
CA TYR A 347 20.83 11.94 6.59
C TYR A 347 19.46 11.23 6.46
N PRO A 348 19.24 10.04 7.04
CA PRO A 348 17.95 9.34 7.02
C PRO A 348 16.83 10.20 7.63
N GLY A 349 15.63 10.09 7.07
CA GLY A 349 14.50 10.97 7.41
C GLY A 349 14.44 12.26 6.58
N SER A 350 15.44 12.52 5.73
CA SER A 350 15.49 13.71 4.86
C SER A 350 14.39 13.76 3.80
N LYS A 351 14.18 14.97 3.28
CA LYS A 351 13.12 15.28 2.31
C LYS A 351 13.69 16.05 1.14
N VAL A 352 13.34 15.64 -0.07
CA VAL A 352 13.54 16.41 -1.30
C VAL A 352 12.16 16.89 -1.77
N ILE A 353 12.02 18.19 -1.99
CA ILE A 353 10.80 18.79 -2.57
C ILE A 353 11.19 19.36 -3.93
N ILE A 354 10.70 18.71 -4.98
CA ILE A 354 10.89 19.08 -6.38
C ILE A 354 9.72 19.98 -6.79
N CYS A 355 10.01 21.17 -7.30
CA CYS A 355 9.06 22.06 -7.94
C CYS A 355 9.51 22.29 -9.39
N THR A 356 8.66 21.95 -10.36
CA THR A 356 8.97 22.05 -11.81
C THR A 356 7.75 22.47 -12.60
N ASP A 357 7.95 23.10 -13.76
CA ASP A 357 6.88 23.33 -14.74
C ASP A 357 7.22 22.87 -16.16
N GLY A 358 8.49 22.58 -16.45
CA GLY A 358 8.91 21.97 -17.71
C GLY A 358 8.96 20.44 -17.65
N CYS A 359 8.77 19.80 -18.81
CA CYS A 359 9.16 18.41 -19.02
C CYS A 359 10.70 18.27 -18.98
N ALA A 360 11.22 17.15 -18.51
CA ALA A 360 12.65 16.87 -18.51
C ALA A 360 13.19 16.73 -19.94
N ASN A 361 14.03 17.66 -20.39
CA ASN A 361 14.48 17.74 -21.78
C ASN A 361 16.00 17.83 -21.97
N ILE A 362 16.79 17.72 -20.89
CA ILE A 362 18.25 17.62 -20.97
C ILE A 362 18.82 16.76 -19.84
N GLY A 363 19.88 16.00 -20.14
CA GLY A 363 20.62 15.19 -19.17
C GLY A 363 19.98 13.83 -18.86
N LEU A 364 20.45 13.18 -17.80
CA LEU A 364 19.90 11.89 -17.34
C LEU A 364 18.40 12.00 -17.03
N GLY A 365 17.61 11.03 -17.48
CA GLY A 365 16.17 11.06 -17.25
C GLY A 365 15.40 12.05 -18.13
N GLN A 366 16.00 12.54 -19.22
CA GLN A 366 15.27 13.21 -20.30
C GLN A 366 14.07 12.36 -20.78
N LEU A 367 12.91 13.00 -20.88
CA LEU A 367 11.61 12.42 -21.25
C LEU A 367 11.11 12.92 -22.61
N GLU A 368 11.58 14.08 -23.09
CA GLU A 368 11.36 14.53 -24.46
C GLU A 368 12.27 13.78 -25.45
N GLN A 369 11.67 13.15 -26.46
CA GLN A 369 12.41 12.50 -27.55
C GLN A 369 12.70 13.52 -28.66
N GLU A 370 13.90 14.09 -28.68
CA GLU A 370 14.28 15.14 -29.64
C GLU A 370 14.19 14.71 -31.12
N GLN A 371 14.47 13.44 -31.45
CA GLN A 371 14.50 12.94 -32.84
C GLN A 371 14.11 11.46 -32.95
N SER A 372 13.65 11.04 -34.13
CA SER A 372 13.35 9.63 -34.46
C SER A 372 14.56 8.66 -34.40
N HIS A 373 15.76 9.19 -34.16
CA HIS A 373 17.01 8.44 -34.08
C HIS A 373 17.71 8.54 -32.71
N SER A 374 17.19 9.34 -31.77
CA SER A 374 17.70 9.31 -30.39
C SER A 374 17.18 8.05 -29.68
N PRO A 375 17.98 7.44 -28.77
CA PRO A 375 17.48 6.34 -27.94
C PRO A 375 16.26 6.80 -27.15
N ALA A 376 15.28 5.92 -27.00
CA ALA A 376 14.06 6.23 -26.26
C ALA A 376 14.38 6.62 -24.80
N PRO A 377 13.62 7.54 -24.18
CA PRO A 377 13.70 7.84 -22.76
C PRO A 377 13.75 6.57 -21.90
N SER A 378 14.67 6.50 -20.94
CA SER A 378 14.78 5.34 -20.06
C SER A 378 13.59 5.29 -19.10
N PRO A 379 12.66 4.32 -19.22
CA PRO A 379 11.42 4.25 -18.42
C PRO A 379 11.68 3.73 -16.99
N TYR A 380 12.95 3.76 -16.56
CA TYR A 380 13.45 3.21 -15.31
C TYR A 380 14.37 4.18 -14.55
N PHE A 381 14.74 5.34 -15.12
CA PHE A 381 15.66 6.27 -14.43
C PHE A 381 15.05 6.76 -13.11
N TYR A 382 13.81 7.28 -13.17
CA TYR A 382 13.09 7.78 -12.01
C TYR A 382 12.78 6.69 -10.99
N SER A 383 12.45 5.47 -11.43
CA SER A 383 12.27 4.31 -10.54
C SER A 383 13.56 3.88 -9.84
N GLN A 384 14.71 3.87 -10.54
CA GLN A 384 16.01 3.56 -9.92
C GLN A 384 16.43 4.61 -8.89
N LEU A 385 16.24 5.90 -9.21
CA LEU A 385 16.49 6.99 -8.28
C LEU A 385 15.56 6.93 -7.05
N ALA A 386 14.30 6.51 -7.25
CA ALA A 386 13.36 6.31 -6.15
C ALA A 386 13.80 5.16 -5.22
N ASN A 387 14.29 4.04 -5.77
CA ASN A 387 14.82 2.93 -4.98
C ASN A 387 16.03 3.36 -4.15
N TYR A 388 16.98 4.10 -4.74
CA TYR A 388 18.12 4.66 -4.02
C TYR A 388 17.69 5.62 -2.89
N ALA A 389 16.71 6.48 -3.14
CA ALA A 389 16.11 7.33 -2.09
C ALA A 389 15.44 6.50 -0.98
N THR A 390 14.72 5.45 -1.32
CA THR A 390 14.04 4.56 -0.35
C THR A 390 15.03 3.79 0.52
N GLU A 391 16.07 3.19 -0.08
CA GLU A 391 17.17 2.52 0.65
C GLU A 391 17.85 3.46 1.66
N LYS A 392 18.02 4.73 1.28
CA LYS A 392 18.65 5.78 2.08
C LYS A 392 17.70 6.48 3.06
N GLY A 393 16.43 6.07 3.13
CA GLY A 393 15.46 6.69 4.03
C GLY A 393 15.14 8.14 3.68
N VAL A 394 15.08 8.49 2.39
CA VAL A 394 14.71 9.83 1.88
C VAL A 394 13.29 9.80 1.31
N ILE A 395 12.48 10.82 1.61
CA ILE A 395 11.20 11.08 0.90
C ILE A 395 11.47 12.07 -0.23
N VAL A 396 10.97 11.80 -1.43
CA VAL A 396 10.88 12.78 -2.54
C VAL A 396 9.42 13.20 -2.71
N SER A 397 9.12 14.48 -2.86
CA SER A 397 7.80 14.98 -3.26
C SER A 397 7.92 15.80 -4.53
N VAL A 398 7.02 15.59 -5.49
CA VAL A 398 7.01 16.21 -6.81
C VAL A 398 5.80 17.13 -6.93
N MET A 399 6.06 18.39 -7.28
CA MET A 399 5.07 19.43 -7.50
C MET A 399 5.24 19.99 -8.91
N THR A 400 4.27 19.74 -9.78
CA THR A 400 4.21 20.30 -11.14
C THR A 400 3.22 21.47 -11.20
N PHE A 401 3.27 22.33 -12.22
CA PHE A 401 2.31 23.42 -12.38
C PHE A 401 1.13 23.07 -13.28
N GLU A 402 -0.01 23.71 -13.05
CA GLU A 402 -1.20 23.55 -13.90
C GLU A 402 -0.96 24.09 -15.33
N GLY A 403 -1.49 23.37 -16.32
CA GLY A 403 -1.42 23.72 -17.73
C GLY A 403 -0.18 23.22 -18.48
N GLU A 404 0.64 22.36 -17.89
CA GLU A 404 1.85 21.78 -18.50
C GLU A 404 1.81 20.25 -18.49
N ASP A 405 2.50 19.61 -19.44
CA ASP A 405 2.79 18.17 -19.44
C ASP A 405 4.23 17.96 -18.93
N CYS A 406 4.36 17.69 -17.64
CA CYS A 406 5.65 17.36 -17.02
C CYS A 406 5.93 15.83 -17.06
N ARG A 407 5.13 15.05 -17.80
CA ARG A 407 5.19 13.58 -17.86
C ARG A 407 5.10 12.96 -16.46
N LEU A 408 4.14 13.45 -15.66
CA LEU A 408 3.96 13.13 -14.25
C LEU A 408 3.72 11.64 -13.99
N ALA A 409 3.22 10.89 -14.97
CA ALA A 409 3.11 9.42 -14.94
C ALA A 409 4.47 8.70 -14.75
N GLU A 410 5.57 9.31 -15.19
CA GLU A 410 6.93 8.80 -14.99
C GLU A 410 7.62 9.49 -13.79
N VAL A 411 7.66 10.83 -13.77
CA VAL A 411 8.34 11.59 -12.70
C VAL A 411 7.69 11.34 -11.33
N GLY A 412 6.37 11.19 -11.28
CA GLY A 412 5.60 10.92 -10.06
C GLY A 412 5.98 9.62 -9.36
N ARG A 413 6.63 8.66 -10.05
CA ARG A 413 7.15 7.42 -9.46
C ARG A 413 8.18 7.69 -8.36
N LEU A 414 8.97 8.78 -8.47
CA LEU A 414 9.88 9.21 -7.40
C LEU A 414 9.14 9.37 -6.07
N ALA A 415 8.02 10.08 -6.10
CA ALA A 415 7.27 10.39 -4.89
C ALA A 415 6.42 9.21 -4.41
N ASP A 416 5.83 8.45 -5.33
CA ASP A 416 5.03 7.28 -5.01
C ASP A 416 5.85 6.18 -4.31
N LEU A 417 7.03 5.82 -4.85
CA LEU A 417 7.90 4.77 -4.31
C LEU A 417 8.65 5.19 -3.04
N THR A 418 8.89 6.50 -2.84
CA THR A 418 9.55 7.01 -1.61
C THR A 418 8.57 7.45 -0.51
N GLY A 419 7.26 7.39 -0.78
CA GLY A 419 6.21 7.75 0.19
C GLY A 419 5.91 9.24 0.30
N GLY A 420 6.34 10.07 -0.66
CA GLY A 420 6.03 11.50 -0.76
C GLY A 420 4.85 11.83 -1.68
N ARG A 421 4.66 13.11 -1.98
CA ARG A 421 3.45 13.63 -2.67
C ARG A 421 3.66 13.81 -4.17
N VAL A 422 2.61 13.53 -4.93
CA VAL A 422 2.48 13.92 -6.35
C VAL A 422 1.34 14.93 -6.43
N ASN A 423 1.63 16.15 -6.86
CA ASN A 423 0.64 17.23 -6.94
C ASN A 423 0.89 18.15 -8.14
N ILE A 424 -0.18 18.50 -8.84
CA ILE A 424 -0.23 19.70 -9.70
C ILE A 424 -0.67 20.89 -8.83
N VAL A 425 0.05 21.99 -8.89
CA VAL A 425 -0.13 23.23 -8.11
C VAL A 425 -0.30 24.46 -9.02
N ASN A 426 -0.65 25.58 -8.40
CA ASN A 426 -0.62 26.90 -9.01
C ASN A 426 -0.10 27.94 -8.01
N ILE A 427 0.01 29.20 -8.45
CA ILE A 427 0.61 30.27 -7.64
C ILE A 427 -0.10 30.47 -6.29
N GLY A 428 -1.41 30.19 -6.21
CA GLY A 428 -2.17 30.25 -4.96
C GLY A 428 -1.95 29.06 -4.01
N THR A 429 -1.55 27.90 -4.52
CA THR A 429 -1.52 26.61 -3.79
C THR A 429 -0.12 26.04 -3.57
N VAL A 430 0.89 26.49 -4.32
CA VAL A 430 2.30 26.03 -4.17
C VAL A 430 2.81 26.18 -2.73
N ALA A 431 2.47 27.27 -2.04
CA ALA A 431 2.84 27.46 -0.64
C ALA A 431 2.18 26.45 0.31
N THR A 432 0.92 26.08 0.09
CA THR A 432 0.21 25.11 0.94
C THR A 432 0.68 23.68 0.70
N GLU A 433 1.02 23.32 -0.54
CA GLU A 433 1.57 22.00 -0.84
C GLU A 433 3.02 21.84 -0.34
N ILE A 434 3.87 22.87 -0.45
CA ILE A 434 5.20 22.87 0.19
C ILE A 434 5.06 22.69 1.72
N GLN A 435 4.15 23.42 2.38
CA GLN A 435 3.91 23.21 3.81
C GLN A 435 3.43 21.79 4.14
N SER A 436 2.64 21.19 3.26
CA SER A 436 2.10 19.85 3.46
C SER A 436 3.15 18.75 3.26
N ALA A 437 4.03 18.88 2.27
CA ALA A 437 5.19 17.99 2.10
C ALA A 437 6.20 18.12 3.25
N LEU A 438 6.41 19.33 3.78
CA LEU A 438 7.24 19.54 4.96
C LEU A 438 6.66 18.90 6.24
N ALA A 439 5.33 18.72 6.32
CA ALA A 439 4.68 18.06 7.45
C ALA A 439 4.81 16.52 7.41
N ASP A 440 4.93 15.91 6.23
CA ASP A 440 5.06 14.46 6.09
C ASP A 440 6.42 13.98 6.59
N ASN A 441 6.46 13.22 7.69
CA ASN A 441 7.70 12.68 8.25
C ASN A 441 7.73 11.16 8.11
N ILE A 442 8.90 10.59 7.78
CA ILE A 442 9.13 9.14 7.86
C ILE A 442 8.91 8.69 9.31
N MET A 443 8.10 7.67 9.51
CA MET A 443 7.89 6.98 10.79
C MET A 443 8.84 5.79 10.92
N ALA A 444 9.04 5.06 9.82
CA ALA A 444 9.93 3.91 9.70
C ALA A 444 10.46 3.76 8.27
N THR A 445 11.66 3.20 8.13
CA THR A 445 12.32 2.91 6.85
C THR A 445 12.45 1.40 6.62
N GLY A 446 12.60 1.00 5.35
CA GLY A 446 12.77 -0.41 4.97
C GLY A 446 11.64 -1.33 5.46
N VAL A 447 10.40 -0.83 5.44
CA VAL A 447 9.24 -1.57 5.95
C VAL A 447 8.87 -2.71 5.00
N MET A 448 8.80 -3.91 5.54
CA MET A 448 8.41 -5.14 4.85
C MET A 448 7.23 -5.79 5.57
N ALA A 449 6.15 -6.04 4.84
CA ALA A 449 4.96 -6.72 5.35
C ALA A 449 4.91 -8.16 4.84
N THR A 450 4.99 -9.13 5.75
CA THR A 450 4.68 -10.54 5.47
C THR A 450 3.27 -10.83 5.97
N LEU A 451 2.35 -11.16 5.06
CA LEU A 451 0.99 -11.57 5.38
C LEU A 451 0.84 -13.08 5.17
N LEU A 452 0.48 -13.80 6.22
CA LEU A 452 0.21 -15.24 6.17
C LEU A 452 -1.29 -15.51 6.40
N ALA A 453 -1.83 -16.33 5.51
CA ALA A 453 -3.12 -16.97 5.60
C ALA A 453 -2.91 -18.51 5.72
N PRO A 454 -3.96 -19.31 5.97
CA PRO A 454 -3.82 -20.76 6.00
C PRO A 454 -3.66 -21.32 4.59
N ASP A 455 -2.99 -22.48 4.48
CA ASP A 455 -2.78 -23.13 3.19
C ASP A 455 -4.13 -23.44 2.50
N GLY A 456 -4.24 -23.04 1.22
CA GLY A 456 -5.50 -22.99 0.49
C GLY A 456 -6.16 -21.60 0.40
N VAL A 457 -5.60 -20.56 1.01
CA VAL A 457 -5.89 -19.15 0.70
C VAL A 457 -4.81 -18.60 -0.25
N TYR A 458 -5.18 -17.66 -1.13
CA TYR A 458 -4.27 -16.98 -2.06
C TYR A 458 -4.67 -15.51 -2.26
N PHE A 459 -3.82 -14.72 -2.93
CA PHE A 459 -3.99 -13.29 -3.16
C PHE A 459 -4.14 -12.99 -4.67
N PRO A 460 -5.37 -12.77 -5.21
CA PRO A 460 -5.62 -12.81 -6.66
C PRO A 460 -4.92 -11.77 -7.54
N PHE A 461 -4.34 -10.72 -6.95
CA PHE A 461 -3.75 -9.58 -7.66
C PHE A 461 -2.25 -9.41 -7.43
N GLU A 462 -1.62 -10.48 -6.90
CA GLU A 462 -0.22 -10.55 -6.49
C GLU A 462 0.45 -11.74 -7.18
N ASP A 463 1.76 -11.66 -7.43
CA ASP A 463 2.47 -12.61 -8.31
C ASP A 463 2.63 -14.01 -7.70
N ASP A 464 2.56 -14.13 -6.37
CA ASP A 464 2.66 -15.39 -5.62
C ASP A 464 1.27 -16.01 -5.36
N GLU A 465 0.95 -17.16 -5.97
CA GLU A 465 -0.24 -17.98 -5.63
C GLU A 465 -0.13 -18.73 -4.27
N ALA A 466 0.66 -18.20 -3.33
CA ALA A 466 0.91 -18.78 -2.02
C ALA A 466 -0.07 -18.27 -0.95
N HIS A 467 -0.19 -19.03 0.14
CA HIS A 467 -0.83 -18.59 1.38
C HIS A 467 0.02 -17.58 2.18
N LYS A 468 1.15 -17.15 1.62
CA LYS A 468 2.07 -16.15 2.17
C LYS A 468 2.31 -15.11 1.09
N LEU A 469 2.06 -13.84 1.42
CA LEU A 469 2.38 -12.69 0.59
C LEU A 469 3.51 -11.89 1.25
N LEU A 470 4.50 -11.51 0.46
CA LEU A 470 5.55 -10.57 0.85
C LEU A 470 5.32 -9.24 0.12
N ARG A 471 5.25 -8.14 0.86
CA ARG A 471 5.18 -6.79 0.29
C ARG A 471 6.28 -5.92 0.87
N GLU A 472 7.19 -5.49 0.02
CA GLU A 472 8.06 -4.36 0.32
C GLU A 472 7.25 -3.06 0.24
N ILE A 473 7.37 -2.23 1.28
CA ILE A 473 6.65 -0.95 1.43
C ILE A 473 7.63 0.23 1.45
N GLY A 474 8.88 0.01 1.89
CA GLY A 474 9.90 1.05 1.90
C GLY A 474 9.69 2.06 3.02
N ASN A 475 9.58 3.34 2.68
CA ASN A 475 9.44 4.44 3.64
C ASN A 475 7.97 4.71 3.99
N VAL A 476 7.63 4.64 5.29
CA VAL A 476 6.26 4.77 5.79
C VAL A 476 6.06 6.12 6.50
N THR A 477 4.98 6.82 6.16
CA THR A 477 4.52 8.04 6.85
C THR A 477 3.28 7.74 7.73
N GLU A 478 2.97 8.65 8.67
CA GLU A 478 1.95 8.46 9.73
C GLU A 478 0.57 7.98 9.22
N GLY A 479 0.15 8.45 8.04
CA GLY A 479 -1.14 8.14 7.45
C GLY A 479 -1.16 7.01 6.42
N PHE A 480 -0.09 6.22 6.30
CA PHE A 480 -0.01 5.18 5.26
C PHE A 480 -0.86 3.96 5.57
N GLU A 481 -1.80 3.65 4.68
CA GLU A 481 -2.63 2.44 4.71
C GLU A 481 -2.43 1.64 3.42
N ILE A 482 -2.40 0.32 3.53
CA ILE A 482 -2.32 -0.59 2.37
C ILE A 482 -3.41 -1.67 2.49
N THR A 483 -3.93 -2.10 1.35
CA THR A 483 -4.99 -3.11 1.27
C THR A 483 -4.58 -4.31 0.44
N PHE A 484 -5.08 -5.48 0.83
CA PHE A 484 -4.83 -6.75 0.17
C PHE A 484 -6.16 -7.49 -0.03
N GLN A 485 -6.38 -8.00 -1.24
CA GLN A 485 -7.50 -8.88 -1.55
C GLN A 485 -7.04 -10.33 -1.50
N PHE A 486 -7.85 -11.22 -0.95
CA PHE A 486 -7.56 -12.64 -0.89
C PHE A 486 -8.78 -13.48 -1.27
N ALA A 487 -8.58 -14.75 -1.58
CA ALA A 487 -9.63 -15.71 -1.89
C ALA A 487 -9.23 -17.11 -1.42
N VAL A 488 -10.22 -18.00 -1.30
CA VAL A 488 -10.01 -19.42 -1.00
C VAL A 488 -9.93 -20.17 -2.33
N LYS A 489 -8.96 -21.09 -2.47
CA LYS A 489 -8.80 -21.91 -3.67
C LYS A 489 -10.04 -22.81 -3.85
N PRO A 490 -10.58 -22.99 -5.07
CA PRO A 490 -11.87 -23.68 -5.29
C PRO A 490 -11.95 -25.11 -4.71
N ASP A 491 -10.84 -25.84 -4.69
CA ASP A 491 -10.70 -27.18 -4.11
C ASP A 491 -10.74 -27.20 -2.57
N GLN A 492 -10.46 -26.08 -1.91
CA GLN A 492 -10.41 -25.93 -0.45
C GLN A 492 -11.68 -25.34 0.16
N VAL A 493 -12.65 -24.92 -0.66
CA VAL A 493 -13.90 -24.27 -0.21
C VAL A 493 -14.62 -25.11 0.85
N GLU A 494 -14.82 -26.40 0.60
CA GLU A 494 -15.45 -27.32 1.57
C GLU A 494 -14.61 -27.52 2.84
N SER A 495 -13.28 -27.58 2.71
CA SER A 495 -12.38 -27.86 3.84
C SER A 495 -12.36 -26.68 4.82
N PHE A 496 -12.52 -25.46 4.32
CA PHE A 496 -12.66 -24.25 5.12
C PHE A 496 -14.07 -24.02 5.66
N GLN A 497 -15.13 -24.33 4.90
CA GLN A 497 -16.52 -24.24 5.40
C GLN A 497 -16.78 -25.11 6.64
N ARG A 498 -16.03 -26.21 6.80
CA ARG A 498 -16.09 -27.08 7.98
C ARG A 498 -15.37 -26.51 9.22
N ARG A 499 -14.68 -25.37 9.13
CA ARG A 499 -13.98 -24.70 10.25
C ARG A 499 -14.80 -23.50 10.74
N ASP A 500 -15.01 -23.34 12.06
CA ASP A 500 -15.61 -22.09 12.61
C ASP A 500 -14.75 -20.87 12.25
N ARG A 501 -13.42 -21.02 12.30
CA ARG A 501 -12.46 -19.91 12.13
C ARG A 501 -11.21 -20.31 11.37
N ILE A 502 -10.61 -19.31 10.72
CA ILE A 502 -9.28 -19.41 10.10
C ILE A 502 -8.35 -18.30 10.61
N PRO A 503 -7.04 -18.61 10.83
CA PRO A 503 -6.05 -17.62 11.26
C PRO A 503 -5.53 -16.76 10.11
N PHE A 504 -5.16 -15.51 10.44
CA PHE A 504 -4.34 -14.62 9.63
C PHE A 504 -3.25 -14.03 10.52
N GLN A 505 -2.04 -13.90 9.99
CA GLN A 505 -0.92 -13.25 10.68
C GLN A 505 -0.26 -12.21 9.79
N LEU A 506 -0.04 -11.02 10.33
CA LEU A 506 0.82 -10.00 9.79
C LEU A 506 2.13 -10.00 10.57
N GLN A 507 3.25 -10.00 9.87
CA GLN A 507 4.57 -9.66 10.39
C GLN A 507 5.02 -8.38 9.68
N LEU A 508 5.38 -7.34 10.44
CA LEU A 508 5.97 -6.11 9.93
C LEU A 508 7.42 -6.04 10.41
N ASP A 509 8.36 -6.17 9.50
CA ASP A 509 9.79 -5.94 9.75
C ASP A 509 10.16 -4.52 9.29
N PHE A 510 10.81 -3.73 10.13
CA PHE A 510 11.15 -2.35 9.82
C PHE A 510 12.31 -1.81 10.67
N ARG A 511 12.85 -0.65 10.27
CA ARG A 511 13.72 0.18 11.13
C ARG A 511 12.95 1.38 11.68
N THR A 512 13.12 1.66 12.96
CA THR A 512 12.64 2.90 13.57
C THR A 512 13.48 4.11 13.12
N ARG A 513 13.08 5.31 13.52
CA ARG A 513 13.91 6.51 13.36
C ARG A 513 15.29 6.35 14.01
N ASP A 514 15.32 5.84 15.24
CA ASP A 514 16.54 5.54 16.02
C ASP A 514 17.30 4.31 15.49
N LEU A 515 17.10 3.94 14.21
CA LEU A 515 17.71 2.81 13.48
C LEU A 515 17.51 1.41 14.10
N GLN A 516 16.65 1.28 15.12
CA GLN A 516 16.38 0.00 15.77
C GLN A 516 15.60 -0.92 14.82
N LYS A 517 16.06 -2.17 14.69
CA LYS A 517 15.39 -3.21 13.91
C LYS A 517 14.24 -3.81 14.74
N VAL A 518 13.04 -3.75 14.19
CA VAL A 518 11.80 -4.13 14.88
C VAL A 518 10.96 -5.06 14.02
N THR A 519 10.44 -6.12 14.63
CA THR A 519 9.47 -7.04 14.04
C THR A 519 8.18 -6.99 14.85
N ARG A 520 7.08 -6.47 14.29
CA ARG A 520 5.75 -6.51 14.91
C ARG A 520 4.92 -7.65 14.35
N VAL A 521 4.45 -8.56 15.21
CA VAL A 521 3.63 -9.72 14.82
C VAL A 521 2.22 -9.57 15.35
N ILE A 522 1.23 -9.59 14.46
CA ILE A 522 -0.19 -9.49 14.80
C ILE A 522 -0.91 -10.72 14.26
N THR A 523 -1.56 -11.50 15.12
CA THR A 523 -2.30 -12.70 14.74
C THR A 523 -3.78 -12.58 15.12
N GLN A 524 -4.68 -12.77 14.15
CA GLN A 524 -6.12 -12.72 14.34
C GLN A 524 -6.78 -13.99 13.77
N GLN A 525 -8.02 -14.25 14.18
CA GLN A 525 -8.86 -15.29 13.60
C GLN A 525 -10.18 -14.67 13.13
N ARG A 526 -10.63 -15.04 11.93
CA ARG A 526 -11.92 -14.65 11.36
C ARG A 526 -12.81 -15.87 11.20
N ARG A 527 -14.12 -15.68 11.35
CA ARG A 527 -15.09 -16.74 11.10
C ARG A 527 -15.24 -17.01 9.60
N VAL A 528 -15.71 -18.19 9.22
CA VAL A 528 -16.04 -18.52 7.83
C VAL A 528 -17.52 -18.28 7.54
N THR A 529 -17.84 -17.89 6.30
CA THR A 529 -19.21 -17.80 5.76
C THR A 529 -19.23 -18.16 4.26
N THR A 530 -20.41 -18.20 3.66
CA THR A 530 -20.60 -18.26 2.20
C THR A 530 -21.28 -16.98 1.69
N SER A 531 -21.16 -16.71 0.39
CA SER A 531 -21.60 -15.48 -0.27
C SER A 531 -23.10 -15.20 -0.13
N SER A 532 -23.93 -16.22 0.03
CA SER A 532 -25.37 -16.08 0.31
C SER A 532 -25.65 -15.47 1.69
N TRP A 533 -24.79 -15.71 2.68
CA TRP A 533 -24.99 -15.22 4.06
C TRP A 533 -24.29 -13.87 4.33
N VAL A 534 -23.88 -13.16 3.28
CA VAL A 534 -23.21 -11.85 3.37
C VAL A 534 -24.22 -10.73 3.15
N TRP A 535 -24.71 -10.16 4.25
CA TRP A 535 -25.62 -9.02 4.24
C TRP A 535 -24.86 -7.73 3.89
N ALA A 536 -25.39 -6.91 2.97
CA ALA A 536 -24.81 -5.63 2.58
C ALA A 536 -24.41 -4.74 3.78
N GLY A 537 -25.30 -4.63 4.78
CA GLY A 537 -25.08 -3.84 5.98
C GLY A 537 -24.02 -4.36 6.95
N SER A 538 -23.40 -5.52 6.67
CA SER A 538 -22.29 -6.09 7.46
C SER A 538 -20.90 -5.82 6.89
N LEU A 539 -20.82 -5.13 5.75
CA LEU A 539 -19.58 -4.77 5.06
C LEU A 539 -19.04 -3.41 5.55
N ASN A 540 -17.72 -3.33 5.72
CA ASN A 540 -17.02 -2.07 5.94
C ASN A 540 -16.73 -1.42 4.58
N MET A 541 -17.61 -0.49 4.19
CA MET A 541 -17.51 0.24 2.92
C MET A 541 -16.30 1.17 2.84
N GLY A 542 -15.76 1.62 3.98
CA GLY A 542 -14.52 2.38 4.02
C GLY A 542 -13.33 1.55 3.54
N VAL A 543 -13.20 0.31 4.04
CA VAL A 543 -12.14 -0.62 3.62
C VAL A 543 -12.29 -1.01 2.14
N LEU A 544 -13.51 -1.34 1.69
CA LEU A 544 -13.77 -1.67 0.29
C LEU A 544 -13.48 -0.48 -0.64
N GLY A 545 -13.85 0.74 -0.23
CA GLY A 545 -13.61 1.95 -1.01
C GLY A 545 -12.14 2.27 -1.17
N VAL A 546 -11.39 2.25 -0.07
CA VAL A 546 -9.92 2.42 -0.11
C VAL A 546 -9.29 1.35 -0.98
N HIS A 547 -9.69 0.09 -0.83
CA HIS A 547 -9.13 -1.00 -1.61
C HIS A 547 -9.42 -0.89 -3.11
N CYS A 548 -10.64 -0.54 -3.50
CA CYS A 548 -10.99 -0.31 -4.89
C CYS A 548 -10.14 0.81 -5.51
N ALA A 549 -9.99 1.93 -4.80
CA ALA A 549 -9.15 3.04 -5.24
C ALA A 549 -7.68 2.63 -5.38
N GLN A 550 -7.10 2.00 -4.36
CA GLN A 550 -5.70 1.56 -4.35
C GLN A 550 -5.40 0.51 -5.43
N LEU A 551 -6.24 -0.52 -5.54
CA LEU A 551 -6.03 -1.63 -6.48
C LEU A 551 -6.18 -1.15 -7.93
N CYS A 552 -7.26 -0.43 -8.26
CA CYS A 552 -7.48 0.01 -9.63
C CYS A 552 -6.41 1.01 -10.07
N ALA A 553 -6.02 1.96 -9.20
CA ALA A 553 -4.93 2.88 -9.48
C ALA A 553 -3.60 2.14 -9.73
N ARG A 554 -3.26 1.15 -8.89
CA ARG A 554 -2.07 0.32 -9.08
C ARG A 554 -2.10 -0.45 -10.40
N LEU A 555 -3.19 -1.16 -10.69
CA LEU A 555 -3.35 -1.93 -11.93
C LEU A 555 -3.24 -1.04 -13.18
N THR A 556 -3.81 0.18 -13.14
CA THR A 556 -3.70 1.14 -14.25
C THR A 556 -2.27 1.63 -14.44
N MET A 557 -1.52 1.95 -13.38
CA MET A 557 -0.08 2.29 -13.51
C MET A 557 0.75 1.11 -14.07
N GLU A 558 0.39 -0.13 -13.72
CA GLU A 558 1.01 -1.37 -14.21
C GLU A 558 0.63 -1.73 -15.68
N GLY A 559 -0.22 -0.94 -16.37
CA GLY A 559 -0.71 -1.28 -17.71
C GLY A 559 -1.89 -2.27 -17.75
N ARG A 560 -2.31 -2.79 -16.60
CA ARG A 560 -3.37 -3.81 -16.44
C ARG A 560 -4.78 -3.19 -16.41
N VAL A 561 -5.02 -2.24 -17.32
CA VAL A 561 -6.25 -1.42 -17.38
C VAL A 561 -7.53 -2.28 -17.47
N LEU A 562 -7.50 -3.40 -18.21
CA LEU A 562 -8.64 -4.31 -18.32
C LEU A 562 -9.00 -4.98 -16.98
N GLU A 563 -8.02 -5.31 -16.15
CA GLU A 563 -8.27 -5.85 -14.81
C GLU A 563 -8.85 -4.78 -13.89
N ALA A 564 -8.34 -3.54 -13.96
CA ALA A 564 -8.89 -2.39 -13.24
C ALA A 564 -10.37 -2.16 -13.60
N GLN A 565 -10.72 -2.15 -14.90
CA GLN A 565 -12.11 -2.03 -15.37
C GLN A 565 -13.01 -3.14 -14.85
N ASN A 566 -12.52 -4.39 -14.82
CA ASN A 566 -13.29 -5.52 -14.30
C ASN A 566 -13.53 -5.41 -12.80
N GLN A 567 -12.54 -4.94 -12.02
CA GLN A 567 -12.73 -4.64 -10.59
C GLN A 567 -13.70 -3.49 -10.37
N LEU A 568 -13.57 -2.38 -11.09
CA LEU A 568 -14.50 -1.24 -11.01
C LEU A 568 -15.93 -1.67 -11.29
N ARG A 569 -16.17 -2.45 -12.36
CA ARG A 569 -17.51 -2.97 -12.71
C ARG A 569 -18.08 -3.88 -11.62
N ALA A 570 -17.26 -4.78 -11.04
CA ALA A 570 -17.69 -5.64 -9.95
C ALA A 570 -18.07 -4.83 -8.69
N GLN A 571 -17.28 -3.81 -8.34
CA GLN A 571 -17.54 -2.94 -7.21
C GLN A 571 -18.73 -1.99 -7.43
N GLN A 572 -18.96 -1.52 -8.66
CA GLN A 572 -20.18 -0.79 -9.06
C GLN A 572 -21.43 -1.64 -8.85
N ASP A 573 -21.41 -2.90 -9.28
CA ASP A 573 -22.55 -3.82 -9.09
C ASP A 573 -22.81 -4.07 -7.60
N LEU A 574 -21.76 -4.30 -6.79
CA LEU A 574 -21.89 -4.39 -5.34
C LEU A 574 -22.52 -3.12 -4.74
N LEU A 575 -22.07 -1.93 -5.13
CA LEU A 575 -22.59 -0.66 -4.61
C LEU A 575 -24.07 -0.44 -5.00
N LYS A 576 -24.47 -0.84 -6.21
CA LYS A 576 -25.88 -0.83 -6.65
C LYS A 576 -26.74 -1.81 -5.85
N ASP A 577 -26.21 -2.96 -5.46
CA ASP A 577 -26.95 -3.94 -4.67
C ASP A 577 -27.06 -3.53 -3.21
N ILE A 578 -26.04 -2.87 -2.65
CA ILE A 578 -26.07 -2.26 -1.31
C ILE A 578 -27.09 -1.13 -1.25
N SER A 579 -27.10 -0.19 -2.20
CA SER A 579 -27.98 0.99 -2.14
C SER A 579 -29.47 0.64 -2.28
N LYS A 580 -29.80 -0.43 -3.04
CA LYS A 580 -31.16 -1.03 -3.06
C LYS A 580 -31.59 -1.53 -1.68
N GLN A 581 -30.68 -2.13 -0.92
CA GLN A 581 -30.95 -2.70 0.41
C GLN A 581 -30.92 -1.65 1.52
N ARG A 582 -30.13 -0.58 1.36
CA ARG A 582 -29.97 0.50 2.34
C ARG A 582 -29.67 1.83 1.64
N PRO A 583 -30.68 2.66 1.33
CA PRO A 583 -30.44 4.01 0.82
C PRO A 583 -29.85 4.90 1.93
N SER A 584 -28.52 5.08 1.96
CA SER A 584 -27.85 5.89 3.00
C SER A 584 -26.79 6.85 2.39
N PRO A 585 -27.08 8.16 2.29
CA PRO A 585 -26.45 9.03 1.29
C PRO A 585 -25.04 9.57 1.63
N ARG A 586 -24.37 9.11 2.70
CA ARG A 586 -23.15 9.76 3.23
C ARG A 586 -21.83 9.01 3.06
N GLU A 587 -21.83 7.69 3.02
CA GLU A 587 -20.61 6.89 2.79
C GLU A 587 -20.48 6.45 1.33
N GLU A 588 -21.61 6.43 0.59
CA GLU A 588 -21.68 6.09 -0.83
C GLU A 588 -21.00 7.14 -1.73
N SER A 589 -20.90 8.41 -1.31
CA SER A 589 -20.45 9.50 -2.18
C SER A 589 -18.95 9.49 -2.48
N VAL A 590 -18.08 9.35 -1.48
CA VAL A 590 -16.62 9.31 -1.71
C VAL A 590 -16.23 8.04 -2.48
N TYR A 591 -16.82 6.90 -2.11
CA TYR A 591 -16.55 5.64 -2.79
C TYR A 591 -17.06 5.64 -4.24
N GLY A 592 -18.31 6.10 -4.45
CA GLY A 592 -18.88 6.26 -5.79
C GLY A 592 -18.09 7.23 -6.66
N ASN A 593 -17.61 8.34 -6.10
CA ASN A 593 -16.75 9.28 -6.82
C ASN A 593 -15.44 8.64 -7.28
N TRP A 594 -14.72 7.93 -6.39
CA TRP A 594 -13.50 7.20 -6.76
C TRP A 594 -13.75 6.19 -7.89
N ILE A 595 -14.81 5.40 -7.77
CA ILE A 595 -15.22 4.46 -8.83
C ILE A 595 -15.43 5.18 -10.16
N ASN A 596 -16.23 6.25 -10.17
CA ASN A 596 -16.59 6.96 -11.40
C ASN A 596 -15.37 7.63 -12.05
N THR A 597 -14.53 8.31 -11.26
CA THR A 597 -13.30 8.95 -11.74
C THR A 597 -12.33 7.93 -12.34
N MET A 598 -12.12 6.79 -11.67
CA MET A 598 -11.25 5.75 -12.19
C MET A 598 -11.82 5.05 -13.43
N SER A 599 -13.16 4.92 -13.53
CA SER A 599 -13.82 4.39 -14.73
C SER A 599 -13.56 5.26 -15.94
N MET A 600 -13.70 6.58 -15.84
CA MET A 600 -13.38 7.51 -16.93
C MET A 600 -11.92 7.38 -17.38
N ILE A 601 -10.97 7.46 -16.45
CA ILE A 601 -9.52 7.32 -16.76
C ILE A 601 -9.23 5.98 -17.46
N CYS A 602 -9.85 4.88 -17.04
CA CYS A 602 -9.65 3.59 -17.69
C CYS A 602 -10.35 3.47 -19.05
N GLU A 603 -11.45 4.19 -19.27
CA GLU A 603 -12.15 4.24 -20.56
C GLU A 603 -11.34 5.03 -21.59
N ASP A 604 -10.84 6.22 -21.21
CA ASP A 604 -9.98 7.09 -22.03
C ASP A 604 -8.70 6.35 -22.47
N LEU A 605 -7.98 5.73 -21.51
CA LEU A 605 -6.81 4.90 -21.83
C LEU A 605 -7.14 3.72 -22.77
N THR A 606 -8.39 3.25 -22.82
CA THR A 606 -8.81 2.14 -23.69
C THR A 606 -9.24 2.62 -25.08
N THR A 607 -9.66 3.87 -25.26
CA THR A 607 -9.85 4.46 -26.59
C THR A 607 -8.51 4.75 -27.24
N ASP A 608 -7.59 5.36 -26.51
CA ASP A 608 -6.28 5.78 -27.04
C ASP A 608 -5.43 4.56 -27.45
N ASN A 609 -5.48 3.47 -26.67
CA ASN A 609 -4.85 2.18 -27.00
C ASN A 609 -5.48 1.46 -28.22
N LYS A 610 -6.68 1.84 -28.67
CA LYS A 610 -7.28 1.30 -29.91
C LYS A 610 -6.84 2.11 -31.12
N GLU A 611 -6.89 3.44 -31.04
CA GLU A 611 -6.49 4.33 -32.14
C GLU A 611 -4.99 4.19 -32.46
N SER A 612 -4.15 4.05 -31.43
CA SER A 612 -2.71 3.79 -31.60
C SER A 612 -2.37 2.37 -32.10
N ARG A 613 -3.28 1.38 -31.93
CA ARG A 613 -3.12 0.03 -32.48
C ARG A 613 -3.52 -0.09 -33.95
N GLU A 614 -4.32 0.82 -34.49
CA GLU A 614 -4.57 0.89 -35.93
C GLU A 614 -3.37 1.45 -36.72
N THR A 615 -2.32 1.93 -36.03
CA THR A 615 -1.15 2.59 -36.64
C THR A 615 0.22 2.00 -36.29
N LYS A 616 0.31 0.93 -35.48
CA LYS A 616 1.59 0.27 -35.12
C LYS A 616 1.56 -1.25 -35.26
N ASP A 617 2.63 -1.80 -35.81
CA ASP A 617 2.81 -3.23 -36.05
C ASP A 617 2.89 -4.09 -34.77
N LEU A 618 2.50 -5.35 -34.92
CA LEU A 618 2.34 -6.35 -33.85
C LEU A 618 3.68 -6.84 -33.26
N HIS A 619 4.29 -6.15 -32.28
CA HIS A 619 5.42 -6.76 -31.55
C HIS A 619 5.70 -6.39 -30.07
N ASP A 620 4.95 -5.50 -29.42
CA ASP A 620 5.20 -5.15 -28.01
C ASP A 620 4.61 -6.15 -26.98
N PRO A 621 5.33 -6.48 -25.88
CA PRO A 621 4.87 -7.39 -24.84
C PRO A 621 3.81 -6.77 -23.91
N PRO A 622 2.91 -7.58 -23.31
CA PRO A 622 1.69 -7.11 -22.64
C PRO A 622 1.88 -6.54 -21.21
N SER A 623 3.05 -5.98 -20.88
CA SER A 623 3.40 -5.59 -19.50
C SER A 623 4.26 -4.33 -19.40
N SER A 624 4.22 -3.43 -20.39
CA SER A 624 4.79 -2.09 -20.24
C SER A 624 3.89 -1.23 -19.32
N PRO A 625 4.47 -0.46 -18.38
CA PRO A 625 3.70 0.51 -17.59
C PRO A 625 3.13 1.61 -18.49
N VAL A 626 1.99 2.20 -18.13
CA VAL A 626 1.32 3.20 -18.98
C VAL A 626 2.17 4.46 -19.11
N THR A 627 2.58 4.78 -20.34
CA THR A 627 3.35 5.98 -20.69
C THR A 627 2.47 7.17 -21.08
N ASP A 628 1.17 6.97 -21.27
CA ASP A 628 0.30 7.89 -22.01
C ASP A 628 -0.82 8.50 -21.13
N LEU A 629 -0.66 8.43 -19.80
CA LEU A 629 -1.51 9.15 -18.85
C LEU A 629 -1.19 10.66 -18.89
N SER A 630 -2.21 11.52 -19.03
CA SER A 630 -2.05 12.96 -18.81
C SER A 630 -1.67 13.27 -17.36
N ASP A 631 -1.08 14.44 -17.11
CA ASP A 631 -0.65 14.84 -15.77
C ASP A 631 -1.84 14.89 -14.78
N GLU A 632 -3.02 15.37 -15.18
CA GLU A 632 -4.21 15.38 -14.34
C GLU A 632 -4.66 13.96 -13.98
N ALA A 633 -4.69 13.05 -14.96
CA ALA A 633 -5.04 11.65 -14.74
C ALA A 633 -4.00 10.96 -13.84
N ALA A 634 -2.70 11.17 -14.10
CA ALA A 634 -1.61 10.65 -13.29
C ALA A 634 -1.70 11.14 -11.84
N LYS A 635 -1.90 12.45 -11.61
CA LYS A 635 -2.12 13.03 -10.26
C LYS A 635 -3.24 12.31 -9.53
N VAL A 636 -4.40 12.11 -10.18
CA VAL A 636 -5.55 11.42 -9.57
C VAL A 636 -5.23 9.96 -9.27
N VAL A 637 -4.59 9.24 -10.20
CA VAL A 637 -4.19 7.84 -10.02
C VAL A 637 -3.21 7.71 -8.84
N TYR A 638 -2.19 8.56 -8.71
CA TYR A 638 -1.29 8.56 -7.56
C TYR A 638 -2.01 8.88 -6.25
N GLN A 639 -2.93 9.85 -6.23
CA GLN A 639 -3.74 10.16 -5.05
C GLN A 639 -4.65 8.99 -4.64
N MET A 640 -5.20 8.25 -5.61
CA MET A 640 -6.02 7.05 -5.37
C MET A 640 -5.18 5.84 -4.93
N LYS A 641 -3.96 5.68 -5.45
CA LYS A 641 -2.99 4.67 -4.98
C LYS A 641 -2.59 4.90 -3.52
N ARG A 642 -2.61 6.16 -3.06
CA ARG A 642 -2.42 6.55 -1.64
C ARG A 642 -3.71 6.86 -0.90
N ALA A 643 -4.87 6.39 -1.39
CA ALA A 643 -6.15 6.55 -0.68
C ALA A 643 -6.09 5.92 0.72
N LYS A 644 -6.81 6.52 1.67
CA LYS A 644 -6.87 6.09 3.07
C LYS A 644 -8.28 6.26 3.64
N SER A 645 -8.57 5.50 4.68
CA SER A 645 -9.87 5.49 5.34
C SER A 645 -10.11 6.81 6.09
N VAL A 646 -11.32 7.34 5.99
CA VAL A 646 -11.73 8.59 6.70
C VAL A 646 -12.10 8.29 8.17
N ALA A 647 -11.96 7.03 8.60
CA ALA A 647 -12.53 6.47 9.82
C ALA A 647 -11.67 6.60 11.09
N SER A 648 -10.99 7.73 11.29
CA SER A 648 -10.19 7.98 12.50
C SER A 648 -10.40 9.38 13.12
N THR A 649 -10.55 10.44 12.33
CA THR A 649 -10.57 11.84 12.81
C THR A 649 -11.74 12.21 13.74
N LYS A 650 -12.84 11.43 13.75
CA LYS A 650 -14.01 11.74 14.59
C LYS A 650 -13.92 11.25 16.03
N ARG A 651 -13.23 10.14 16.31
CA ARG A 651 -13.21 9.57 17.68
C ARG A 651 -12.39 10.41 18.66
N THR A 652 -11.37 11.12 18.20
CA THR A 652 -10.60 12.07 19.03
C THR A 652 -11.38 13.36 19.33
N ALA A 653 -12.20 13.85 18.39
CA ALA A 653 -13.00 15.05 18.59
C ALA A 653 -14.12 14.88 19.65
N GLU A 654 -14.72 13.68 19.74
CA GLU A 654 -15.76 13.37 20.74
C GLU A 654 -15.15 13.04 22.11
N ALA A 655 -13.97 12.41 22.16
CA ALA A 655 -13.22 12.21 23.40
C ALA A 655 -12.74 13.53 24.06
N SER A 656 -12.54 14.60 23.28
CA SER A 656 -12.25 15.95 23.80
C SER A 656 -13.48 16.75 24.29
N LYS A 657 -14.66 16.13 24.33
CA LYS A 657 -15.93 16.72 24.80
C LYS A 657 -16.69 15.83 25.80
N SER A 658 -16.00 14.87 26.42
CA SER A 658 -16.51 13.99 27.48
C SER A 658 -15.93 14.40 28.83
#